data_AF-A0A7S8IRZ5-F1
#
_entry.id   AF-A0A7S8IRZ5-F1
#
_cell.length_a   1.000
_cell.length_b   1.000
_cell.length_c   1.000
_cell.angle_alpha   90.00
_cell.angle_beta   90.00
_cell.angle_gamma   90.00
#
_symmetry.space_group_name_H-M   'P 1'
#
loop_
_entity.id
_entity.type
_entity.pdbx_description
1 polymer ?
#
loop_
_entity_poly.entity_id
_entity_poly.type
_entity_poly.pdbx_seq_one_letter_code
_entity_poly.pdbx_strand_id
1 'polypeptide(L)'
;MAAALPDTLDDWITVGSLPGSEGLYFLGTFERRITFYSQQVRAFRLVRALHERGILKPNDTIAVVGGGAAGVTCALALGLLDYDVSLYDPAVEVLQLQSASPRLLHPHIYEWPALGSLDKSAGLPFLDWDLDTGRPIAKRLATEFHSHKAMLPKVIWQHEKRLDKLEKSDAEWRLTFTDGATRIVQKVFLAIGFGDERTVGSADTYDYWKERGVGTTAVEANPPATYLVSGNGDGALTDILNLLIKEFEHVPFTQTFLGYFNQDILRTTVLKAYDGLAPEADLEPVLETDVLTTFRERGILDKLVPQLRTDRLLTVNSSGPLFSVGKAAQLNQAMVFAVLHAAEQAGIVLRRSSGKIENVIKHADGLEPAGITLGGAPLVERFHHVILRHGPNKEERYHPAKVQFDEYQKVSTDRFKAQPELLVPPTLDAETYTVFFDLWLQKLADAARRLQLAGRSALEASTILVTWDVATQTLVQRGKVLLEELVRQCESAAAPIVVQLEVPPDKLDADDMVRLSKASGGKITLSLGATVQDAWKSRLPNAAAAMTAASRYPYRLVSTISIREHVDASLVRQLEAILVAAQAVGTCDTLGKIAADVFAEVLATWAGWRQTLDASPALRRDFLAWLGNIGPESAKSWSGDVAVLERMAGALVLILATHLGEPLQPASVPRGNLSFDENGHALGSSADKLDDGGLLTEWNLPEHWDVDALILSRSSEVSVTGPDDTILNGGDPGTGLDIARRTKPAIVRNDGPWRTALKTGLPAWKAAVKEEFQAWRERQDNDRDRVLT
;
A
#
# COMPACT_ATOMS: atom_id res chain seq x y z
N MET A 1 -6.92 9.02 2.63
CA MET A 1 -6.57 8.48 3.96
C MET A 1 -7.76 7.71 4.48
N ALA A 2 -7.67 6.39 4.63
CA ALA A 2 -8.51 5.65 5.55
C ALA A 2 -7.55 5.22 6.65
N ALA A 3 -7.68 5.83 7.84
CA ALA A 3 -6.91 5.39 8.99
C ALA A 3 -7.29 3.92 9.23
N ALA A 4 -6.32 3.01 9.08
CA ALA A 4 -6.45 1.71 9.69
C ALA A 4 -6.70 1.97 11.18
N LEU A 5 -7.85 1.54 11.68
CA LEU A 5 -8.17 1.66 13.08
C LEU A 5 -7.08 0.97 13.90
N PRO A 6 -6.76 1.48 15.11
CA PRO A 6 -5.92 0.73 16.03
C PRO A 6 -6.67 -0.56 16.33
N ASP A 7 -6.24 -1.64 15.71
CA ASP A 7 -6.79 -2.97 15.91
C ASP A 7 -6.28 -3.47 17.25
N THR A 8 -6.93 -3.01 18.32
CA THR A 8 -6.65 -3.52 19.65
C THR A 8 -7.38 -4.85 19.80
N LEU A 9 -6.71 -5.85 20.38
CA LEU A 9 -7.32 -7.15 20.65
C LEU A 9 -8.65 -7.02 21.41
N ASP A 10 -8.79 -5.97 22.22
CA ASP A 10 -9.99 -5.70 23.01
C ASP A 10 -11.20 -5.29 22.16
N ASP A 11 -10.99 -4.69 21.00
CA ASP A 11 -12.08 -4.34 20.08
C ASP A 11 -12.74 -5.61 19.52
N TRP A 12 -11.96 -6.63 19.16
CA TRP A 12 -12.50 -7.91 18.71
C TRP A 12 -13.30 -8.62 19.79
N ILE A 13 -12.78 -8.61 21.02
CA ILE A 13 -13.49 -9.19 22.18
C ILE A 13 -14.78 -8.42 22.42
N THR A 14 -14.71 -7.09 22.40
CA THR A 14 -15.86 -6.22 22.62
C THR A 14 -16.91 -6.49 21.56
N VAL A 15 -16.55 -6.41 20.28
CA VAL A 15 -17.45 -6.67 19.15
C VAL A 15 -18.09 -8.04 19.29
N GLY A 16 -17.32 -9.10 19.51
CA GLY A 16 -17.84 -10.47 19.57
C GLY A 16 -18.55 -10.86 20.87
N SER A 17 -18.56 -10.04 21.93
CA SER A 17 -19.12 -10.42 23.24
C SER A 17 -20.40 -9.66 23.62
N LEU A 18 -21.22 -10.35 24.42
CA LEU A 18 -22.41 -9.80 25.07
C LEU A 18 -22.10 -9.56 26.56
N PRO A 19 -22.15 -8.30 27.05
CA PRO A 19 -21.97 -8.00 28.48
C PRO A 19 -22.87 -8.83 29.39
N GLY A 20 -22.32 -9.37 30.48
CA GLY A 20 -23.04 -10.26 31.42
C GLY A 20 -23.20 -11.71 30.95
N SER A 21 -22.80 -12.03 29.72
CA SER A 21 -22.86 -13.38 29.13
C SER A 21 -21.45 -13.94 28.91
N GLU A 22 -20.65 -13.98 29.97
CA GLU A 22 -19.29 -14.54 29.92
C GLU A 22 -19.26 -15.92 29.25
N GLY A 23 -18.32 -16.10 28.33
CA GLY A 23 -18.16 -17.33 27.56
C GLY A 23 -19.05 -17.46 26.32
N LEU A 24 -19.97 -16.54 26.05
CA LEU A 24 -20.73 -16.52 24.79
C LEU A 24 -20.17 -15.47 23.82
N TYR A 25 -19.89 -15.91 22.60
CA TYR A 25 -19.35 -15.07 21.54
C TYR A 25 -20.14 -15.20 20.25
N PHE A 26 -20.36 -14.08 19.56
CA PHE A 26 -21.01 -13.99 18.25
C PHE A 26 -19.98 -13.69 17.17
N LEU A 27 -20.00 -14.45 16.08
CA LEU A 27 -19.07 -14.27 14.96
C LEU A 27 -19.78 -13.62 13.77
N GLY A 28 -19.65 -12.30 13.64
CA GLY A 28 -20.06 -11.58 12.43
C GLY A 28 -21.57 -11.42 12.26
N THR A 29 -22.36 -11.47 13.33
CA THR A 29 -23.84 -11.48 13.29
C THR A 29 -24.46 -10.15 12.83
N PHE A 30 -23.92 -9.01 13.23
CA PHE A 30 -24.49 -7.67 12.95
C PHE A 30 -23.55 -6.73 12.19
N GLU A 31 -22.31 -7.13 12.04
CA GLU A 31 -21.27 -6.44 11.30
C GLU A 31 -21.61 -6.37 9.81
N ARG A 32 -21.16 -5.28 9.16
CA ARG A 32 -21.32 -5.09 7.71
C ARG A 32 -20.27 -5.89 6.94
N ARG A 33 -20.56 -6.20 5.68
CA ARG A 33 -19.79 -7.11 4.80
C ARG A 33 -19.66 -8.52 5.39
N ILE A 34 -20.43 -9.42 4.82
CA ILE A 34 -20.57 -10.82 5.26
C ILE A 34 -19.94 -11.80 4.26
N THR A 35 -18.86 -11.37 3.59
CA THR A 35 -18.11 -12.19 2.63
C THR A 35 -17.46 -13.38 3.32
N PHE A 36 -17.07 -14.41 2.56
CA PHE A 36 -16.31 -15.56 3.06
C PHE A 36 -15.06 -15.12 3.80
N TYR A 37 -14.25 -14.25 3.17
CA TYR A 37 -13.03 -13.69 3.74
C TYR A 37 -13.29 -13.01 5.09
N SER A 38 -14.22 -12.06 5.14
CA SER A 38 -14.51 -11.29 6.36
C SER A 38 -14.99 -12.18 7.53
N GLN A 39 -15.67 -13.30 7.25
CA GLN A 39 -16.09 -14.27 8.24
C GLN A 39 -14.90 -15.05 8.84
N GLN A 40 -13.93 -15.43 7.99
CA GLN A 40 -12.71 -16.11 8.44
C GLN A 40 -11.81 -15.16 9.25
N VAL A 41 -11.64 -13.90 8.80
CA VAL A 41 -10.87 -12.88 9.53
C VAL A 41 -11.43 -12.66 10.93
N ARG A 42 -12.74 -12.46 11.07
CA ARG A 42 -13.37 -12.29 12.40
C ARG A 42 -13.08 -13.47 13.33
N ALA A 43 -13.13 -14.69 12.81
CA ALA A 43 -12.81 -15.88 13.58
C ALA A 43 -11.35 -15.88 14.05
N PHE A 44 -10.39 -15.63 13.15
CA PHE A 44 -8.96 -15.54 13.49
C PHE A 44 -8.69 -14.48 14.56
N ARG A 45 -9.19 -13.27 14.34
CA ARG A 45 -8.94 -12.12 15.21
C ARG A 45 -9.53 -12.31 16.60
N LEU A 46 -10.78 -12.77 16.69
CA LEU A 46 -11.43 -13.01 17.97
C LEU A 46 -10.73 -14.14 18.76
N VAL A 47 -10.40 -15.25 18.10
CA VAL A 47 -9.72 -16.37 18.78
C VAL A 47 -8.36 -15.94 19.32
N ARG A 48 -7.55 -15.24 18.53
CA ARG A 48 -6.27 -14.70 19.00
C ARG A 48 -6.46 -13.76 20.18
N ALA A 49 -7.39 -12.80 20.07
CA ALA A 49 -7.62 -11.83 21.12
C ALA A 49 -8.00 -12.49 22.45
N LEU A 50 -8.94 -13.44 22.43
CA LEU A 50 -9.36 -14.17 23.63
C LEU A 50 -8.22 -15.01 24.24
N HIS A 51 -7.35 -15.59 23.40
CA HIS A 51 -6.18 -16.35 23.84
C HIS A 51 -5.12 -15.45 24.49
N GLU A 52 -4.68 -14.40 23.80
CA GLU A 52 -3.62 -13.50 24.28
C GLU A 52 -4.04 -12.70 25.53
N ARG A 53 -5.34 -12.45 25.70
CA ARG A 53 -5.89 -11.84 26.92
C ARG A 53 -6.12 -12.84 28.06
N GLY A 54 -5.85 -14.13 27.86
CA GLY A 54 -6.04 -15.18 28.87
C GLY A 54 -7.50 -15.42 29.25
N ILE A 55 -8.45 -15.01 28.40
CA ILE A 55 -9.89 -15.21 28.60
C ILE A 55 -10.26 -16.68 28.35
N LEU A 56 -9.59 -17.32 27.38
CA LEU A 56 -9.63 -18.77 27.16
C LEU A 56 -8.58 -19.44 28.04
N LYS A 57 -9.02 -20.29 28.95
CA LYS A 57 -8.16 -20.99 29.91
C LYS A 57 -7.77 -22.38 29.38
N PRO A 58 -6.60 -22.90 29.76
CA PRO A 58 -6.24 -24.27 29.43
C PRO A 58 -7.35 -25.24 29.87
N ASN A 59 -7.71 -26.16 28.98
CA ASN A 59 -8.80 -27.15 29.16
C ASN A 59 -10.23 -26.58 29.20
N ASP A 60 -10.46 -25.33 28.80
CA ASP A 60 -11.83 -24.88 28.47
C ASP A 60 -12.42 -25.82 27.40
N THR A 61 -13.63 -26.31 27.66
CA THR A 61 -14.49 -26.98 26.68
C THR A 61 -15.27 -25.93 25.92
N ILE A 62 -15.20 -26.01 24.60
CA ILE A 62 -15.67 -24.98 23.69
C ILE A 62 -16.63 -25.60 22.67
N ALA A 63 -17.83 -25.05 22.56
CA ALA A 63 -18.74 -25.34 21.46
C ALA A 63 -18.63 -24.25 20.38
N VAL A 64 -18.47 -24.66 19.13
CA VAL A 64 -18.65 -23.79 17.96
C VAL A 64 -19.91 -24.25 17.23
N VAL A 65 -20.87 -23.37 17.01
CA VAL A 65 -22.15 -23.71 16.38
C VAL A 65 -22.25 -23.07 15.00
N GLY A 66 -22.30 -23.91 13.96
CA GLY A 66 -22.33 -23.54 12.54
C GLY A 66 -21.04 -23.92 11.81
N GLY A 67 -21.12 -24.85 10.86
CA GLY A 67 -20.03 -25.36 10.03
C GLY A 67 -19.77 -24.55 8.75
N GLY A 68 -20.11 -23.26 8.75
CA GLY A 68 -19.76 -22.32 7.68
C GLY A 68 -18.31 -21.81 7.79
N ALA A 69 -17.91 -20.89 6.90
CA ALA A 69 -16.53 -20.37 6.82
C ALA A 69 -15.99 -19.83 8.15
N ALA A 70 -16.80 -19.07 8.91
CA ALA A 70 -16.42 -18.59 10.24
C ALA A 70 -16.19 -19.74 11.23
N GLY A 71 -17.10 -20.72 11.28
CA GLY A 71 -17.07 -21.78 12.28
C GLY A 71 -15.95 -22.79 12.06
N VAL A 72 -15.71 -23.21 10.80
CA VAL A 72 -14.56 -24.10 10.50
C VAL A 72 -13.23 -23.42 10.81
N THR A 73 -13.12 -22.12 10.52
CA THR A 73 -11.93 -21.33 10.83
C THR A 73 -11.73 -21.18 12.33
N CYS A 74 -12.79 -20.83 13.07
CA CYS A 74 -12.78 -20.72 14.52
C CYS A 74 -12.37 -22.03 15.19
N ALA A 75 -12.96 -23.16 14.77
CA ALA A 75 -12.70 -24.47 15.34
C ALA A 75 -11.23 -24.92 15.14
N LEU A 76 -10.67 -24.73 13.94
CA LEU A 76 -9.26 -25.04 13.69
C LEU A 76 -8.31 -24.09 14.42
N ALA A 77 -8.62 -22.78 14.47
CA ALA A 77 -7.81 -21.81 15.20
C ALA A 77 -7.72 -22.14 16.69
N LEU A 78 -8.85 -22.49 17.31
CA LEU A 78 -8.91 -22.95 18.70
C LEU A 78 -8.18 -24.30 18.89
N GLY A 79 -8.33 -25.23 17.94
CA GLY A 79 -7.64 -26.52 17.98
C GLY A 79 -6.12 -26.39 17.88
N LEU A 80 -5.62 -25.47 17.06
CA LEU A 80 -4.19 -25.14 16.96
C LEU A 80 -3.63 -24.56 18.26
N LEU A 81 -4.47 -23.97 19.10
CA LEU A 81 -4.13 -23.49 20.44
C LEU A 81 -4.35 -24.55 21.53
N ASP A 82 -4.61 -25.81 21.16
CA ASP A 82 -4.82 -26.97 22.04
C ASP A 82 -6.05 -26.92 22.96
N TYR A 83 -7.08 -26.13 22.62
CA TYR A 83 -8.37 -26.15 23.32
C TYR A 83 -9.22 -27.38 22.95
N ASP A 84 -10.17 -27.75 23.82
CA ASP A 84 -11.15 -28.83 23.55
C ASP A 84 -12.36 -28.25 22.83
N VAL A 85 -12.54 -28.63 21.55
CA VAL A 85 -13.46 -27.97 20.63
C VAL A 85 -14.41 -28.98 20.02
N SER A 86 -15.72 -28.73 20.16
CA SER A 86 -16.76 -29.42 19.42
C SER A 86 -17.46 -28.45 18.46
N LEU A 87 -17.34 -28.73 17.15
CA LEU A 87 -18.02 -27.98 16.08
C LEU A 87 -19.33 -28.71 15.71
N TYR A 88 -20.46 -28.00 15.81
CA TYR A 88 -21.80 -28.53 15.56
C TYR A 88 -22.42 -27.90 14.31
N ASP A 89 -23.09 -28.70 13.47
CA ASP A 89 -23.92 -28.20 12.37
C ASP A 89 -25.06 -29.17 12.06
N PRO A 90 -26.22 -28.71 11.57
CA PRO A 90 -27.28 -29.59 11.06
C PRO A 90 -26.91 -30.37 9.80
N ALA A 91 -25.94 -29.93 9.00
CA ALA A 91 -25.51 -30.62 7.79
C ALA A 91 -24.58 -31.80 8.11
N VAL A 92 -24.51 -32.74 7.17
CA VAL A 92 -23.56 -33.87 7.22
C VAL A 92 -22.12 -33.41 7.00
N GLU A 93 -21.94 -32.33 6.21
CA GLU A 93 -20.64 -31.82 5.80
C GLU A 93 -20.51 -30.32 6.13
N VAL A 94 -19.28 -29.86 6.40
CA VAL A 94 -18.96 -28.44 6.55
C VAL A 94 -19.09 -27.72 5.21
N LEU A 95 -19.40 -26.41 5.25
CA LEU A 95 -19.58 -25.56 4.07
C LEU A 95 -20.65 -26.08 3.09
N GLN A 96 -21.59 -26.91 3.58
CA GLN A 96 -22.63 -27.56 2.77
C GLN A 96 -23.44 -26.58 1.93
N LEU A 97 -23.77 -25.41 2.48
CA LEU A 97 -24.57 -24.39 1.81
C LEU A 97 -23.90 -23.88 0.51
N GLN A 98 -22.57 -23.82 0.49
CA GLN A 98 -21.79 -23.34 -0.66
C GLN A 98 -21.37 -24.44 -1.62
N SER A 99 -21.50 -25.71 -1.23
CA SER A 99 -20.98 -26.89 -1.95
C SER A 99 -21.43 -27.01 -3.41
N ALA A 100 -22.61 -26.48 -3.77
CA ALA A 100 -23.14 -26.54 -5.13
C ALA A 100 -23.11 -25.19 -5.85
N SER A 101 -22.57 -24.13 -5.23
CA SER A 101 -22.78 -22.76 -5.69
C SER A 101 -21.97 -22.41 -6.94
N PRO A 102 -22.60 -21.87 -8.01
CA PRO A 102 -21.91 -21.34 -9.19
C PRO A 102 -21.40 -19.91 -8.96
N ARG A 103 -21.69 -19.30 -7.82
CA ARG A 103 -21.39 -17.90 -7.56
C ARG A 103 -19.89 -17.69 -7.46
N LEU A 104 -19.37 -16.75 -8.24
CA LEU A 104 -17.99 -16.29 -8.12
C LEU A 104 -17.79 -15.59 -6.76
N LEU A 105 -16.80 -16.05 -6.00
CA LEU A 105 -16.39 -15.48 -4.73
C LEU A 105 -15.06 -14.78 -4.92
N HIS A 106 -15.03 -13.49 -4.59
CA HIS A 106 -13.82 -12.69 -4.57
C HIS A 106 -13.56 -12.24 -3.13
N PRO A 107 -12.33 -12.38 -2.60
CA PRO A 107 -12.05 -12.08 -1.20
C PRO A 107 -12.20 -10.59 -0.88
N HIS A 108 -11.62 -9.72 -1.73
CA HIS A 108 -11.47 -8.29 -1.42
C HIS A 108 -12.31 -7.30 -2.25
N ILE A 109 -13.09 -7.74 -3.26
CA ILE A 109 -13.74 -6.83 -4.22
C ILE A 109 -14.70 -5.82 -3.57
N TYR A 110 -15.35 -6.23 -2.47
CA TYR A 110 -16.30 -5.38 -1.73
C TYR A 110 -15.61 -4.40 -0.76
N GLU A 111 -14.28 -4.45 -0.67
CA GLU A 111 -13.45 -3.58 0.17
C GLU A 111 -12.96 -2.34 -0.61
N TRP A 112 -13.09 -2.31 -1.94
CA TRP A 112 -12.83 -1.10 -2.73
C TRP A 112 -13.62 0.08 -2.13
N PRO A 113 -13.01 1.25 -1.90
CA PRO A 113 -11.76 1.78 -2.46
C PRO A 113 -10.46 1.47 -1.68
N ALA A 114 -10.44 0.46 -0.81
CA ALA A 114 -9.19 0.00 -0.19
C ALA A 114 -8.19 -0.47 -1.25
N LEU A 115 -6.90 -0.25 -0.98
CA LEU A 115 -5.82 -0.75 -1.82
C LEU A 115 -5.79 -2.28 -1.81
N GLY A 116 -5.45 -2.89 -2.93
CA GLY A 116 -5.41 -4.35 -3.08
C GLY A 116 -6.79 -5.00 -3.15
N SER A 117 -7.87 -4.25 -3.37
CA SER A 117 -9.23 -4.81 -3.40
C SER A 117 -9.50 -5.78 -4.56
N LEU A 118 -8.58 -5.87 -5.53
CA LEU A 118 -8.59 -6.84 -6.63
C LEU A 118 -7.56 -7.98 -6.44
N ASP A 119 -6.94 -8.10 -5.25
CA ASP A 119 -6.14 -9.28 -4.93
C ASP A 119 -7.04 -10.51 -5.00
N LYS A 120 -6.58 -11.51 -5.75
CA LYS A 120 -7.32 -12.74 -6.01
C LYS A 120 -7.18 -13.72 -4.86
N SER A 121 -6.10 -13.64 -4.09
CA SER A 121 -5.86 -14.50 -2.94
C SER A 121 -6.53 -13.92 -1.70
N ALA A 122 -7.11 -14.79 -0.86
CA ALA A 122 -7.63 -14.38 0.45
C ALA A 122 -6.49 -14.10 1.46
N GLY A 123 -5.28 -14.61 1.23
CA GLY A 123 -4.10 -14.33 2.05
C GLY A 123 -4.23 -14.82 3.50
N LEU A 124 -4.88 -15.96 3.72
CA LEU A 124 -5.12 -16.54 5.05
C LEU A 124 -4.00 -17.53 5.46
N PRO A 125 -3.74 -17.72 6.77
CA PRO A 125 -2.67 -18.61 7.24
C PRO A 125 -2.97 -20.10 7.02
N PHE A 126 -4.25 -20.46 7.02
CA PHE A 126 -4.80 -21.76 6.62
C PHE A 126 -6.26 -21.56 6.22
N LEU A 127 -6.87 -22.58 5.61
CA LEU A 127 -8.18 -22.45 4.94
C LEU A 127 -8.16 -21.28 3.93
N ASP A 128 -7.02 -21.15 3.24
CA ASP A 128 -6.78 -20.12 2.25
C ASP A 128 -7.33 -20.52 0.89
N TRP A 129 -7.76 -19.53 0.12
CA TRP A 129 -8.43 -19.74 -1.16
C TRP A 129 -8.22 -18.55 -2.09
N ASP A 130 -8.34 -18.81 -3.37
CA ASP A 130 -8.22 -17.82 -4.43
C ASP A 130 -9.58 -17.62 -5.11
N LEU A 131 -9.75 -16.48 -5.78
CA LEU A 131 -10.89 -16.15 -6.62
C LEU A 131 -11.34 -17.34 -7.47
N ASP A 132 -12.52 -17.87 -7.16
CA ASP A 132 -13.17 -18.99 -7.84
C ASP A 132 -14.65 -19.03 -7.45
N THR A 133 -15.41 -19.96 -8.03
CA THR A 133 -16.81 -20.19 -7.69
C THR A 133 -16.96 -20.90 -6.33
N GLY A 134 -18.14 -20.77 -5.72
CA GLY A 134 -18.40 -21.28 -4.38
C GLY A 134 -18.20 -22.80 -4.24
N ARG A 135 -18.55 -23.60 -5.26
CA ARG A 135 -18.37 -25.06 -5.24
C ARG A 135 -16.90 -25.50 -5.10
N PRO A 136 -15.97 -25.10 -5.99
CA PRO A 136 -14.54 -25.38 -5.85
C PRO A 136 -13.96 -24.95 -4.50
N ILE A 137 -14.29 -23.74 -4.05
CA ILE A 137 -13.81 -23.19 -2.77
C ILE A 137 -14.31 -24.04 -1.61
N ALA A 138 -15.62 -24.29 -1.52
CA ALA A 138 -16.21 -25.08 -0.45
C ALA A 138 -15.60 -26.49 -0.39
N LYS A 139 -15.42 -27.14 -1.55
CA LYS A 139 -14.80 -28.46 -1.64
C LYS A 139 -13.35 -28.45 -1.13
N ARG A 140 -12.55 -27.47 -1.56
CA ARG A 140 -11.14 -27.31 -1.14
C ARG A 140 -11.06 -27.12 0.37
N LEU A 141 -11.82 -26.16 0.91
CA LEU A 141 -11.80 -25.82 2.33
C LEU A 141 -12.35 -26.95 3.22
N ALA A 142 -13.38 -27.68 2.78
CA ALA A 142 -13.88 -28.86 3.52
C ALA A 142 -12.83 -29.98 3.56
N THR A 143 -12.14 -30.22 2.44
CA THR A 143 -11.05 -31.22 2.37
C THR A 143 -9.90 -30.85 3.31
N GLU A 144 -9.50 -29.58 3.29
CA GLU A 144 -8.46 -29.05 4.18
C GLU A 144 -8.87 -29.12 5.66
N PHE A 145 -10.12 -28.76 5.98
CA PHE A 145 -10.67 -28.88 7.34
C PHE A 145 -10.56 -30.30 7.88
N HIS A 146 -11.03 -31.31 7.13
CA HIS A 146 -10.96 -32.70 7.59
C HIS A 146 -9.52 -33.21 7.74
N SER A 147 -8.64 -32.81 6.82
CA SER A 147 -7.22 -33.18 6.88
C SER A 147 -6.56 -32.61 8.15
N HIS A 148 -6.79 -31.33 8.45
CA HIS A 148 -6.27 -30.68 9.66
C HIS A 148 -6.91 -31.24 10.94
N LYS A 149 -8.24 -31.43 10.94
CA LYS A 149 -8.97 -32.02 12.06
C LYS A 149 -8.45 -33.42 12.41
N ALA A 150 -8.08 -34.24 11.43
CA ALA A 150 -7.51 -35.58 11.67
C ALA A 150 -6.19 -35.53 12.46
N MET A 151 -5.45 -34.42 12.38
CA MET A 151 -4.21 -34.19 13.12
C MET A 151 -4.42 -33.45 14.45
N LEU A 152 -5.61 -32.90 14.68
CA LEU A 152 -5.99 -32.15 15.88
C LEU A 152 -7.04 -32.96 16.68
N PRO A 153 -6.61 -33.90 17.56
CA PRO A 153 -7.53 -34.84 18.22
C PRO A 153 -8.56 -34.18 19.14
N LYS A 154 -8.29 -32.94 19.58
CA LYS A 154 -9.20 -32.13 20.39
C LYS A 154 -10.27 -31.39 19.60
N VAL A 155 -10.28 -31.50 18.27
CA VAL A 155 -11.31 -30.91 17.39
C VAL A 155 -12.26 -31.99 16.93
N ILE A 156 -13.50 -31.93 17.41
CA ILE A 156 -14.56 -32.90 17.14
C ILE A 156 -15.60 -32.27 16.22
N TRP A 157 -15.92 -32.95 15.12
CA TRP A 157 -17.00 -32.57 14.22
C TRP A 157 -18.26 -33.34 14.59
N GLN A 158 -19.33 -32.61 14.89
CA GLN A 158 -20.62 -33.11 15.32
C GLN A 158 -21.67 -32.72 14.26
N HIS A 159 -21.73 -33.53 13.20
CA HIS A 159 -22.72 -33.34 12.12
C HIS A 159 -24.14 -33.72 12.57
N GLU A 160 -25.12 -33.25 11.81
CA GLU A 160 -26.55 -33.50 12.05
C GLU A 160 -27.02 -33.07 13.44
N LYS A 161 -26.36 -32.06 14.01
CA LYS A 161 -26.69 -31.44 15.30
C LYS A 161 -27.21 -30.03 15.10
N ARG A 162 -28.53 -29.91 14.93
CA ARG A 162 -29.20 -28.60 14.92
C ARG A 162 -29.40 -28.11 16.35
N LEU A 163 -28.87 -26.92 16.65
CA LEU A 163 -29.14 -26.26 17.92
C LEU A 163 -30.63 -25.91 18.01
N ASP A 164 -31.28 -26.34 19.08
CA ASP A 164 -32.69 -26.04 19.39
C ASP A 164 -32.80 -24.98 20.48
N LYS A 165 -31.92 -25.04 21.49
CA LYS A 165 -31.95 -24.11 22.63
C LYS A 165 -30.56 -23.86 23.22
N LEU A 166 -30.27 -22.61 23.56
CA LEU A 166 -29.07 -22.17 24.29
C LEU A 166 -29.46 -21.50 25.61
N GLU A 167 -28.92 -22.00 26.73
CA GLU A 167 -29.22 -21.48 28.07
C GLU A 167 -27.95 -21.31 28.90
N LYS A 168 -27.92 -20.28 29.74
CA LYS A 168 -26.86 -20.13 30.74
C LYS A 168 -27.14 -21.09 31.91
N SER A 169 -26.13 -21.84 32.32
CA SER A 169 -26.17 -22.80 33.43
C SER A 169 -25.02 -22.46 34.38
N ASP A 170 -25.29 -21.67 35.42
CA ASP A 170 -24.28 -21.11 36.31
C ASP A 170 -23.19 -20.32 35.55
N ALA A 171 -21.93 -20.79 35.61
CA ALA A 171 -20.79 -20.21 34.90
C ALA A 171 -20.58 -20.81 33.49
N GLU A 172 -21.45 -21.72 33.07
CA GLU A 172 -21.35 -22.51 31.84
C GLU A 172 -22.58 -22.31 30.94
N TRP A 173 -22.55 -22.94 29.76
CA TRP A 173 -23.60 -22.86 28.75
C TRP A 173 -24.13 -24.25 28.41
N ARG A 174 -25.45 -24.41 28.47
CA ARG A 174 -26.17 -25.63 28.06
C ARG A 174 -26.69 -25.45 26.63
N LEU A 175 -26.25 -26.34 25.75
CA LEU A 175 -26.76 -26.49 24.39
C LEU A 175 -27.71 -27.69 24.37
N THR A 176 -28.92 -27.49 23.85
CA THR A 176 -29.87 -28.57 23.55
C THR A 176 -30.05 -28.65 22.04
N PHE A 177 -29.94 -29.86 21.50
CA PHE A 177 -30.07 -30.14 20.07
C PHE A 177 -31.44 -30.75 19.76
N THR A 178 -31.87 -30.68 18.50
CA THR A 178 -33.19 -31.15 18.07
C THR A 178 -33.43 -32.65 18.25
N ASP A 179 -32.38 -33.44 18.43
CA ASP A 179 -32.44 -34.86 18.76
C ASP A 179 -32.58 -35.13 20.27
N GLY A 180 -32.70 -34.07 21.08
CA GLY A 180 -32.77 -34.13 22.54
C GLY A 180 -31.43 -34.24 23.24
N ALA A 181 -30.31 -34.34 22.51
CA ALA A 181 -28.98 -34.38 23.11
C ALA A 181 -28.67 -33.05 23.81
N THR A 182 -27.97 -33.13 24.94
CA THR A 182 -27.52 -31.95 25.69
C THR A 182 -26.02 -31.97 25.90
N ARG A 183 -25.43 -30.77 25.88
CA ARG A 183 -24.01 -30.54 26.14
C ARG A 183 -23.85 -29.29 27.01
N ILE A 184 -22.96 -29.38 27.99
CA ILE A 184 -22.59 -28.26 28.86
C ILE A 184 -21.13 -27.94 28.56
N VAL A 185 -20.84 -26.68 28.28
CA VAL A 185 -19.50 -26.20 27.93
C VAL A 185 -19.21 -24.85 28.60
N GLN A 186 -17.94 -24.51 28.80
CA GLN A 186 -17.58 -23.22 29.37
C GLN A 186 -17.71 -22.08 28.36
N LYS A 187 -17.42 -22.34 27.07
CA LYS A 187 -17.42 -21.31 26.02
C LYS A 187 -18.26 -21.73 24.82
N VAL A 188 -18.95 -20.77 24.19
CA VAL A 188 -19.78 -20.95 23.00
C VAL A 188 -19.45 -19.87 21.98
N PHE A 189 -19.17 -20.29 20.74
CA PHE A 189 -19.04 -19.41 19.58
C PHE A 189 -20.21 -19.67 18.64
N LEU A 190 -21.08 -18.67 18.46
CA LEU A 190 -22.20 -18.71 17.53
C LEU A 190 -21.74 -18.23 16.15
N ALA A 191 -21.59 -19.19 15.23
CA ALA A 191 -21.21 -19.02 13.83
C ALA A 191 -22.32 -19.51 12.88
N ILE A 192 -23.60 -19.34 13.26
CA ILE A 192 -24.78 -19.93 12.60
C ILE A 192 -25.18 -19.17 11.30
N GLY A 193 -24.36 -18.23 10.86
CA GLY A 193 -24.60 -17.44 9.64
C GLY A 193 -25.76 -16.45 9.80
N PHE A 194 -26.51 -16.23 8.71
CA PHE A 194 -27.42 -15.08 8.60
C PHE A 194 -28.89 -15.40 8.40
N GLY A 195 -29.24 -16.65 8.05
CA GLY A 195 -30.62 -16.98 7.66
C GLY A 195 -30.78 -17.08 6.15
N ASP A 196 -31.98 -17.52 5.76
CA ASP A 196 -32.42 -17.55 4.38
C ASP A 196 -32.99 -16.18 3.99
N GLU A 197 -33.02 -15.85 2.69
CA GLU A 197 -33.59 -14.58 2.21
C GLU A 197 -35.05 -14.46 2.64
N ARG A 198 -35.47 -13.28 3.13
CA ARG A 198 -36.85 -13.04 3.53
C ARG A 198 -37.79 -13.22 2.34
N THR A 199 -38.84 -14.02 2.54
CA THR A 199 -39.93 -14.18 1.58
C THR A 199 -41.10 -13.26 1.94
N VAL A 200 -41.71 -12.64 0.93
CA VAL A 200 -42.86 -11.74 1.10
C VAL A 200 -43.91 -12.12 0.06
N GLY A 201 -45.05 -12.63 0.54
CA GLY A 201 -46.15 -13.07 -0.32
C GLY A 201 -45.73 -14.11 -1.35
N SER A 202 -46.14 -13.88 -2.60
CA SER A 202 -45.87 -14.74 -3.76
C SER A 202 -44.62 -14.31 -4.54
N ALA A 203 -43.73 -13.51 -3.95
CA ALA A 203 -42.51 -13.08 -4.60
C ALA A 203 -41.62 -14.27 -4.96
N ASP A 204 -40.85 -14.11 -6.03
CA ASP A 204 -39.90 -15.13 -6.44
C ASP A 204 -38.83 -15.31 -5.35
N THR A 205 -38.72 -16.53 -4.83
CA THR A 205 -37.72 -16.86 -3.81
C THR A 205 -36.44 -17.33 -4.49
N TYR A 206 -35.45 -16.44 -4.55
CA TYR A 206 -34.13 -16.76 -5.12
C TYR A 206 -33.11 -17.01 -4.02
N ASP A 207 -32.73 -18.28 -3.86
CA ASP A 207 -31.61 -18.66 -3.02
C ASP A 207 -30.34 -17.92 -3.49
N TYR A 208 -29.60 -17.38 -2.52
CA TYR A 208 -28.38 -16.64 -2.78
C TYR A 208 -27.25 -17.52 -3.35
N TRP A 209 -27.22 -18.80 -2.98
CA TRP A 209 -26.13 -19.73 -3.31
C TRP A 209 -26.42 -20.62 -4.52
N LYS A 210 -27.66 -20.68 -5.02
CA LYS A 210 -28.03 -21.55 -6.14
C LYS A 210 -27.98 -20.82 -7.49
N GLU A 211 -27.85 -21.61 -8.55
CA GLU A 211 -27.91 -21.14 -9.93
C GLU A 211 -29.23 -20.42 -10.22
N ARG A 212 -29.18 -19.37 -11.04
CA ARG A 212 -30.33 -18.54 -11.38
C ARG A 212 -30.54 -18.52 -12.89
N GLY A 213 -31.80 -18.53 -13.31
CA GLY A 213 -32.20 -18.24 -14.69
C GLY A 213 -32.62 -16.78 -14.91
N VAL A 214 -32.56 -15.92 -13.88
CA VAL A 214 -32.95 -14.50 -13.98
C VAL A 214 -32.10 -13.80 -15.04
N GLY A 215 -32.74 -13.17 -16.03
CA GLY A 215 -32.05 -12.48 -17.11
C GLY A 215 -31.65 -13.35 -18.30
N THR A 216 -32.05 -14.64 -18.30
CA THR A 216 -31.71 -15.60 -19.36
C THR A 216 -32.89 -15.86 -20.28
N THR A 217 -32.60 -16.22 -21.54
CA THR A 217 -33.62 -16.63 -22.52
C THR A 217 -34.42 -17.86 -22.10
N ALA A 218 -33.90 -18.67 -21.17
CA ALA A 218 -34.61 -19.82 -20.60
C ALA A 218 -35.78 -19.42 -19.68
N VAL A 219 -35.71 -18.24 -19.06
CA VAL A 219 -36.78 -17.70 -18.19
C VAL A 219 -37.61 -16.64 -18.93
N GLU A 220 -37.04 -16.02 -19.97
CA GLU A 220 -37.64 -14.92 -20.73
C GLU A 220 -38.18 -15.39 -22.09
N ALA A 221 -39.19 -16.26 -22.10
CA ALA A 221 -39.71 -16.82 -23.34
C ALA A 221 -40.33 -15.78 -24.31
N ASN A 222 -40.81 -14.63 -23.78
CA ASN A 222 -41.45 -13.56 -24.56
C ASN A 222 -40.87 -12.17 -24.18
N PRO A 223 -40.18 -11.46 -25.08
CA PRO A 223 -39.71 -10.10 -24.83
C PRO A 223 -40.77 -9.01 -25.14
N PRO A 224 -40.74 -7.85 -24.46
CA PRO A 224 -39.86 -7.51 -23.35
C PRO A 224 -40.38 -8.05 -22.01
N ALA A 225 -39.51 -8.73 -21.24
CA ALA A 225 -39.82 -9.13 -19.88
C ALA A 225 -39.85 -7.89 -18.95
N THR A 226 -40.75 -7.88 -17.96
CA THR A 226 -40.87 -6.78 -16.99
C THR A 226 -40.37 -7.21 -15.62
N TYR A 227 -39.43 -6.45 -15.08
CA TYR A 227 -38.76 -6.74 -13.83
C TYR A 227 -38.99 -5.64 -12.78
N LEU A 228 -39.20 -6.07 -11.54
CA LEU A 228 -39.04 -5.23 -10.36
C LEU A 228 -37.90 -5.79 -9.50
N VAL A 229 -36.87 -4.99 -9.23
CA VAL A 229 -35.83 -5.32 -8.24
C VAL A 229 -36.01 -4.44 -7.03
N SER A 230 -36.18 -5.02 -5.85
CA SER A 230 -36.36 -4.29 -4.60
C SER A 230 -35.24 -4.53 -3.60
N GLY A 231 -34.48 -3.48 -3.28
CA GLY A 231 -33.41 -3.48 -2.29
C GLY A 231 -32.31 -2.46 -2.62
N ASN A 232 -31.49 -2.11 -1.65
CA ASN A 232 -30.36 -1.18 -1.78
C ASN A 232 -29.03 -1.73 -1.23
N GLY A 233 -28.95 -3.05 -1.01
CA GLY A 233 -27.70 -3.75 -0.68
C GLY A 233 -27.00 -4.32 -1.91
N ASP A 234 -25.81 -4.88 -1.73
CA ASP A 234 -24.98 -5.43 -2.82
C ASP A 234 -25.75 -6.42 -3.71
N GLY A 235 -26.56 -7.31 -3.12
CA GLY A 235 -27.34 -8.27 -3.90
C GLY A 235 -28.34 -7.61 -4.86
N ALA A 236 -28.97 -6.50 -4.47
CA ALA A 236 -29.87 -5.75 -5.34
C ALA A 236 -29.13 -5.02 -6.44
N LEU A 237 -28.01 -4.37 -6.09
CA LEU A 237 -27.18 -3.65 -7.04
C LEU A 237 -26.58 -4.58 -8.10
N THR A 238 -26.12 -5.78 -7.71
CA THR A 238 -25.66 -6.79 -8.65
C THR A 238 -26.78 -7.31 -9.56
N ASP A 239 -27.99 -7.53 -9.04
CA ASP A 239 -29.13 -7.94 -9.87
C ASP A 239 -29.54 -6.83 -10.87
N ILE A 240 -29.44 -5.54 -10.49
CA ILE A 240 -29.63 -4.41 -11.40
C ILE A 240 -28.60 -4.44 -12.53
N LEU A 241 -27.31 -4.62 -12.22
CA LEU A 241 -26.26 -4.74 -13.24
C LEU A 241 -26.51 -5.94 -14.16
N ASN A 242 -26.87 -7.10 -13.61
CA ASN A 242 -27.15 -8.31 -14.38
C ASN A 242 -28.31 -8.14 -15.37
N LEU A 243 -29.32 -7.35 -15.00
CA LEU A 243 -30.44 -7.05 -15.88
C LEU A 243 -30.09 -5.97 -16.91
N LEU A 244 -29.19 -5.03 -16.61
CA LEU A 244 -28.89 -3.92 -17.53
C LEU A 244 -27.72 -4.17 -18.46
N ILE A 245 -26.78 -5.06 -18.12
CA ILE A 245 -25.56 -5.31 -18.89
C ILE A 245 -25.64 -6.66 -19.62
N LYS A 246 -25.25 -6.67 -20.90
CA LYS A 246 -25.13 -7.89 -21.71
C LYS A 246 -24.06 -8.79 -21.13
N GLU A 247 -24.36 -10.09 -21.01
CA GLU A 247 -23.39 -11.12 -20.58
C GLU A 247 -22.67 -10.75 -19.27
N PHE A 248 -23.41 -10.17 -18.32
CA PHE A 248 -22.84 -9.65 -17.10
C PHE A 248 -22.22 -10.74 -16.22
N GLU A 249 -20.92 -10.62 -15.99
CA GLU A 249 -20.18 -11.33 -14.95
C GLU A 249 -19.52 -10.30 -14.04
N HIS A 250 -19.77 -10.39 -12.73
CA HIS A 250 -19.47 -9.30 -11.80
C HIS A 250 -17.98 -8.92 -11.76
N VAL A 251 -17.08 -9.90 -11.69
CA VAL A 251 -15.62 -9.63 -11.60
C VAL A 251 -15.04 -9.13 -12.93
N PRO A 252 -15.28 -9.79 -14.09
CA PRO A 252 -14.83 -9.26 -15.38
C PRO A 252 -15.35 -7.85 -15.67
N PHE A 253 -16.63 -7.58 -15.38
CA PHE A 253 -17.21 -6.25 -15.53
C PHE A 253 -16.52 -5.24 -14.62
N THR A 254 -16.30 -5.58 -13.36
CA THR A 254 -15.63 -4.70 -12.40
C THR A 254 -14.21 -4.34 -12.83
N GLN A 255 -13.42 -5.34 -13.26
CA GLN A 255 -12.05 -5.11 -13.75
C GLN A 255 -12.04 -4.21 -14.98
N THR A 256 -12.97 -4.45 -15.91
CA THR A 256 -13.12 -3.63 -17.12
C THR A 256 -13.51 -2.20 -16.78
N PHE A 257 -14.49 -2.03 -15.88
CA PHE A 257 -14.96 -0.72 -15.42
C PHE A 257 -13.83 0.08 -14.75
N LEU A 258 -13.08 -0.52 -13.83
CA LEU A 258 -11.93 0.13 -13.18
C LEU A 258 -10.82 0.46 -14.19
N GLY A 259 -10.63 -0.39 -15.21
CA GLY A 259 -9.68 -0.16 -16.31
C GLY A 259 -10.05 1.00 -17.24
N TYR A 260 -11.25 1.58 -17.13
CA TYR A 260 -11.59 2.79 -17.88
C TYR A 260 -10.96 4.07 -17.33
N PHE A 261 -10.44 4.01 -16.10
CA PHE A 261 -9.83 5.13 -15.41
C PHE A 261 -8.31 5.04 -15.48
N ASN A 262 -7.66 6.17 -15.70
CA ASN A 262 -6.22 6.32 -15.53
C ASN A 262 -5.96 7.00 -14.19
N GLN A 263 -4.92 6.56 -13.48
CA GLN A 263 -4.56 7.09 -12.15
C GLN A 263 -5.70 6.90 -11.11
N ASP A 264 -5.49 7.45 -9.93
CA ASP A 264 -6.34 7.27 -8.75
C ASP A 264 -7.66 8.07 -8.75
N ILE A 265 -8.12 8.53 -9.92
CA ILE A 265 -9.16 9.55 -10.00
C ILE A 265 -10.52 9.05 -9.51
N LEU A 266 -10.96 7.86 -9.92
CA LEU A 266 -12.25 7.32 -9.45
C LEU A 266 -12.25 7.15 -7.93
N ARG A 267 -11.17 6.58 -7.40
CA ARG A 267 -11.03 6.29 -5.98
C ARG A 267 -11.07 7.58 -5.16
N THR A 268 -10.28 8.58 -5.55
CA THR A 268 -10.21 9.86 -4.85
C THR A 268 -11.53 10.63 -4.94
N THR A 269 -12.20 10.65 -6.09
CA THR A 269 -13.51 11.28 -6.25
C THR A 269 -14.57 10.59 -5.39
N VAL A 270 -14.65 9.25 -5.39
CA VAL A 270 -15.63 8.53 -4.57
C VAL A 270 -15.33 8.68 -3.07
N LEU A 271 -14.07 8.60 -2.65
CA LEU A 271 -13.71 8.84 -1.25
C LEU A 271 -14.11 10.24 -0.78
N LYS A 272 -13.91 11.26 -1.63
CA LYS A 272 -14.34 12.64 -1.35
C LYS A 272 -15.86 12.73 -1.25
N ALA A 273 -16.60 12.07 -2.14
CA ALA A 273 -18.07 12.08 -2.12
C ALA A 273 -18.66 11.43 -0.85
N TYR A 274 -17.93 10.52 -0.21
CA TYR A 274 -18.35 9.85 1.03
C TYR A 274 -17.90 10.58 2.30
N ASP A 275 -16.96 11.52 2.19
CA ASP A 275 -16.31 12.14 3.34
C ASP A 275 -17.31 12.94 4.18
N GLY A 276 -17.24 12.78 5.51
CA GLY A 276 -18.11 13.45 6.47
C GLY A 276 -19.59 13.05 6.46
N LEU A 277 -20.03 12.09 5.63
CA LEU A 277 -21.43 11.67 5.57
C LEU A 277 -21.81 10.70 6.70
N ALA A 278 -22.99 10.91 7.26
CA ALA A 278 -23.55 10.02 8.28
C ALA A 278 -23.93 8.65 7.70
N PRO A 279 -23.92 7.57 8.51
CA PRO A 279 -24.44 6.27 8.08
C PRO A 279 -25.86 6.38 7.52
N GLU A 280 -26.11 5.66 6.43
CA GLU A 280 -27.38 5.62 5.69
C GLU A 280 -27.79 6.93 4.98
N ALA A 281 -26.97 7.98 5.00
CA ALA A 281 -27.21 9.20 4.22
C ALA A 281 -27.37 8.90 2.72
N ASP A 282 -28.18 9.70 2.03
CA ASP A 282 -28.38 9.64 0.58
C ASP A 282 -27.12 10.12 -0.14
N LEU A 283 -26.57 9.26 -1.00
CA LEU A 283 -25.37 9.53 -1.77
C LEU A 283 -25.67 10.11 -3.15
N GLU A 284 -26.91 10.02 -3.64
CA GLU A 284 -27.21 10.37 -5.03
C GLU A 284 -26.85 11.82 -5.37
N PRO A 285 -27.19 12.85 -4.55
CA PRO A 285 -26.85 14.24 -4.88
C PRO A 285 -25.33 14.52 -4.96
N VAL A 286 -24.53 13.88 -4.10
CA VAL A 286 -23.07 14.06 -4.11
C VAL A 286 -22.41 13.27 -5.24
N LEU A 287 -22.94 12.10 -5.58
CA LEU A 287 -22.50 11.33 -6.74
C LEU A 287 -22.79 12.08 -8.05
N GLU A 288 -23.95 12.74 -8.16
CA GLU A 288 -24.29 13.59 -9.31
C GLU A 288 -23.35 14.79 -9.46
N THR A 289 -22.94 15.38 -8.34
CA THR A 289 -22.06 16.56 -8.35
C THR A 289 -20.62 16.19 -8.73
N ASP A 290 -20.01 15.23 -8.02
CA ASP A 290 -18.58 14.94 -8.13
C ASP A 290 -18.28 13.75 -9.08
N VAL A 291 -18.99 12.64 -8.91
CA VAL A 291 -18.68 11.37 -9.60
C VAL A 291 -19.17 11.37 -11.05
N LEU A 292 -20.38 11.86 -11.31
CA LEU A 292 -20.94 11.95 -12.66
C LEU A 292 -20.13 12.88 -13.56
N THR A 293 -19.60 13.99 -13.00
CA THR A 293 -18.67 14.89 -13.69
C THR A 293 -17.43 14.11 -14.16
N THR A 294 -16.82 13.33 -13.25
CA THR A 294 -15.68 12.46 -13.59
C THR A 294 -16.04 11.45 -14.68
N PHE A 295 -17.23 10.85 -14.63
CA PHE A 295 -17.68 9.89 -15.66
C PHE A 295 -17.83 10.54 -17.04
N ARG A 296 -18.37 11.76 -17.12
CA ARG A 296 -18.53 12.50 -18.38
C ARG A 296 -17.18 12.90 -18.97
N GLU A 297 -16.30 13.50 -18.18
CA GLU A 297 -14.97 13.95 -18.63
C GLU A 297 -14.09 12.80 -19.14
N ARG A 298 -14.27 11.59 -18.60
CA ARG A 298 -13.50 10.39 -18.97
C ARG A 298 -14.20 9.52 -20.02
N GLY A 299 -15.36 9.93 -20.53
CA GLY A 299 -16.12 9.17 -21.54
C GLY A 299 -16.57 7.79 -21.04
N ILE A 300 -16.87 7.65 -19.74
CA ILE A 300 -17.25 6.36 -19.13
C ILE A 300 -18.63 5.91 -19.61
N LEU A 301 -19.58 6.85 -19.68
CA LEU A 301 -20.95 6.56 -20.11
C LEU A 301 -20.97 6.03 -21.56
N ASP A 302 -20.22 6.67 -22.46
CA ASP A 302 -20.09 6.26 -23.86
C ASP A 302 -19.54 4.83 -24.01
N LYS A 303 -18.64 4.40 -23.12
CA LYS A 303 -18.11 3.02 -23.09
C LYS A 303 -19.13 2.01 -22.58
N LEU A 304 -20.06 2.43 -21.72
CA LEU A 304 -21.09 1.57 -21.15
C LEU A 304 -22.31 1.41 -22.08
N VAL A 305 -22.70 2.45 -22.81
CA VAL A 305 -23.88 2.43 -23.70
C VAL A 305 -23.96 1.19 -24.62
N PRO A 306 -22.89 0.77 -25.33
CA PRO A 306 -22.94 -0.41 -26.20
C PRO A 306 -23.21 -1.74 -25.46
N GLN A 307 -22.92 -1.78 -24.16
CA GLN A 307 -23.05 -2.97 -23.32
C GLN A 307 -24.46 -3.12 -22.73
N LEU A 308 -25.32 -2.10 -22.87
CA LEU A 308 -26.65 -2.09 -22.27
C LEU A 308 -27.62 -3.02 -22.99
N ARG A 309 -28.54 -3.62 -22.21
CA ARG A 309 -29.66 -4.43 -22.70
C ARG A 309 -30.88 -3.56 -22.98
N THR A 310 -31.58 -3.88 -24.07
CA THR A 310 -32.80 -3.19 -24.51
C THR A 310 -34.01 -4.12 -24.62
N ASP A 311 -33.85 -5.40 -24.25
CA ASP A 311 -34.81 -6.48 -24.41
C ASP A 311 -35.78 -6.65 -23.22
N ARG A 312 -35.77 -5.71 -22.27
CA ARG A 312 -36.53 -5.78 -21.02
C ARG A 312 -36.84 -4.40 -20.44
N LEU A 313 -37.81 -4.35 -19.54
CA LEU A 313 -38.15 -3.14 -18.77
C LEU A 313 -37.82 -3.37 -17.29
N LEU A 314 -37.06 -2.46 -16.70
CA LEU A 314 -36.63 -2.55 -15.31
C LEU A 314 -37.25 -1.43 -14.46
N THR A 315 -37.88 -1.83 -13.36
CA THR A 315 -38.25 -0.94 -12.27
C THR A 315 -37.37 -1.25 -11.05
N VAL A 316 -36.70 -0.23 -10.51
CA VAL A 316 -35.88 -0.33 -9.30
C VAL A 316 -36.68 0.22 -8.13
N ASN A 317 -36.79 -0.53 -7.05
CA ASN A 317 -37.44 -0.12 -5.80
C ASN A 317 -36.45 -0.11 -4.63
N SER A 318 -36.49 0.93 -3.80
CA SER A 318 -35.77 0.96 -2.53
C SER A 318 -36.63 1.49 -1.39
N SER A 319 -36.41 0.96 -0.19
CA SER A 319 -36.90 1.55 1.05
C SER A 319 -35.83 2.52 1.56
N GLY A 320 -36.03 3.82 1.34
CA GLY A 320 -34.99 4.84 1.51
C GLY A 320 -34.15 5.03 0.24
N PRO A 321 -33.02 5.75 0.32
CA PRO A 321 -32.16 6.02 -0.82
C PRO A 321 -31.63 4.73 -1.47
N LEU A 322 -31.55 4.71 -2.81
CA LEU A 322 -30.93 3.58 -3.53
C LEU A 322 -29.42 3.53 -3.25
N PHE A 323 -28.77 4.69 -3.28
CA PHE A 323 -27.37 4.87 -2.94
C PHE A 323 -27.30 5.41 -1.52
N SER A 324 -26.82 4.59 -0.59
CA SER A 324 -26.87 4.90 0.83
C SER A 324 -25.60 4.49 1.52
N VAL A 325 -25.06 5.40 2.36
CA VAL A 325 -23.77 5.20 3.04
C VAL A 325 -23.79 3.91 3.86
N GLY A 326 -22.94 2.96 3.42
CA GLY A 326 -22.71 1.69 4.11
C GLY A 326 -23.77 0.61 3.91
N LYS A 327 -24.76 0.80 3.01
CA LYS A 327 -25.70 -0.28 2.62
C LYS A 327 -25.10 -1.27 1.61
N ALA A 328 -24.30 -0.79 0.66
CA ALA A 328 -23.65 -1.60 -0.37
C ALA A 328 -22.16 -1.21 -0.56
N ALA A 329 -21.39 -1.98 -1.32
CA ALA A 329 -20.00 -1.66 -1.64
C ALA A 329 -19.92 -0.39 -2.47
N GLN A 330 -18.96 0.47 -2.15
CA GLN A 330 -18.82 1.76 -2.82
C GLN A 330 -18.65 1.58 -4.33
N LEU A 331 -17.92 0.53 -4.74
CA LEU A 331 -17.75 0.18 -6.15
C LEU A 331 -19.05 -0.26 -6.82
N ASN A 332 -19.87 -1.09 -6.16
CA ASN A 332 -21.17 -1.48 -6.71
C ASN A 332 -22.12 -0.28 -6.84
N GLN A 333 -22.09 0.64 -5.86
CA GLN A 333 -22.84 1.89 -5.95
C GLN A 333 -22.36 2.74 -7.13
N ALA A 334 -21.05 2.92 -7.30
CA ALA A 334 -20.48 3.67 -8.42
C ALA A 334 -20.78 3.02 -9.79
N MET A 335 -20.70 1.70 -9.90
CA MET A 335 -21.02 0.96 -11.13
C MET A 335 -22.49 1.06 -11.49
N VAL A 336 -23.41 0.83 -10.53
CA VAL A 336 -24.86 0.98 -10.80
C VAL A 336 -25.17 2.42 -11.15
N PHE A 337 -24.61 3.40 -10.44
CA PHE A 337 -24.78 4.82 -10.75
C PHE A 337 -24.34 5.14 -12.19
N ALA A 338 -23.16 4.66 -12.61
CA ALA A 338 -22.69 4.82 -13.99
C ALA A 338 -23.63 4.18 -15.02
N VAL A 339 -24.10 2.96 -14.76
CA VAL A 339 -24.96 2.20 -15.68
C VAL A 339 -26.35 2.82 -15.80
N LEU A 340 -26.93 3.33 -14.70
CA LEU A 340 -28.22 4.03 -14.75
C LEU A 340 -28.14 5.30 -15.60
N HIS A 341 -27.07 6.09 -15.46
CA HIS A 341 -26.87 7.29 -16.30
C HIS A 341 -26.49 6.97 -17.74
N ALA A 342 -25.76 5.88 -18.00
CA ALA A 342 -25.52 5.41 -19.36
C ALA A 342 -26.84 4.97 -20.04
N ALA A 343 -27.74 4.33 -19.30
CA ALA A 343 -29.06 3.96 -19.79
C ALA A 343 -29.96 5.17 -20.06
N GLU A 344 -29.93 6.18 -19.20
CA GLU A 344 -30.58 7.48 -19.46
C GLU A 344 -30.05 8.11 -20.74
N GLN A 345 -28.72 8.17 -20.92
CA GLN A 345 -28.08 8.69 -22.14
C GLN A 345 -28.49 7.91 -23.41
N ALA A 346 -28.69 6.60 -23.29
CA ALA A 346 -29.14 5.74 -24.39
C ALA A 346 -30.66 5.80 -24.65
N GLY A 347 -31.43 6.53 -23.84
CA GLY A 347 -32.89 6.60 -23.95
C GLY A 347 -33.61 5.31 -23.50
N ILE A 348 -32.97 4.48 -22.66
CA ILE A 348 -33.57 3.26 -22.11
C ILE A 348 -34.50 3.64 -20.96
N VAL A 349 -35.75 3.18 -21.02
CA VAL A 349 -36.77 3.51 -20.01
C VAL A 349 -36.51 2.73 -18.72
N LEU A 350 -36.08 3.45 -17.69
CA LEU A 350 -35.90 2.95 -16.32
C LEU A 350 -36.86 3.66 -15.38
N ARG A 351 -37.52 2.90 -14.49
CA ARG A 351 -38.44 3.47 -13.51
C ARG A 351 -37.89 3.30 -12.10
N ARG A 352 -38.05 4.32 -11.26
CA ARG A 352 -37.65 4.29 -9.85
C ARG A 352 -38.88 4.44 -8.97
N SER A 353 -39.16 3.40 -8.21
CA SER A 353 -40.21 3.37 -7.19
C SER A 353 -39.59 3.43 -5.79
N SER A 354 -40.39 3.81 -4.80
CA SER A 354 -39.97 3.87 -3.41
C SER A 354 -41.02 3.27 -2.49
N GLY A 355 -40.54 2.68 -1.39
CA GLY A 355 -41.39 2.11 -0.34
C GLY A 355 -40.97 0.70 0.06
N LYS A 356 -41.58 0.24 1.15
CA LYS A 356 -41.39 -1.13 1.65
C LYS A 356 -42.44 -2.03 1.02
N ILE A 357 -42.02 -3.10 0.37
CA ILE A 357 -42.96 -4.10 -0.13
C ILE A 357 -43.51 -4.88 1.08
N GLU A 358 -44.82 -4.82 1.27
CA GLU A 358 -45.53 -5.48 2.37
C GLU A 358 -46.08 -6.85 1.94
N ASN A 359 -46.41 -6.99 0.65
CA ASN A 359 -46.91 -8.23 0.07
C ASN A 359 -46.58 -8.27 -1.43
N VAL A 360 -46.57 -9.47 -2.01
CA VAL A 360 -46.57 -9.68 -3.45
C VAL A 360 -47.70 -10.64 -3.79
N ILE A 361 -48.62 -10.21 -4.65
CA ILE A 361 -49.82 -10.97 -5.00
C ILE A 361 -49.61 -11.60 -6.38
N LYS A 362 -49.88 -12.90 -6.49
CA LYS A 362 -49.80 -13.62 -7.76
C LYS A 362 -51.13 -13.52 -8.52
N HIS A 363 -51.04 -13.08 -9.77
CA HIS A 363 -52.12 -13.06 -10.74
C HIS A 363 -51.81 -14.02 -11.89
N ALA A 364 -52.79 -14.24 -12.78
CA ALA A 364 -52.61 -15.10 -13.95
C ALA A 364 -51.59 -14.52 -14.96
N ASP A 365 -51.43 -13.19 -14.97
CA ASP A 365 -50.64 -12.40 -15.91
C ASP A 365 -49.41 -11.73 -15.26
N GLY A 366 -49.11 -12.01 -13.99
CA GLY A 366 -47.90 -11.50 -13.34
C GLY A 366 -48.00 -11.39 -11.82
N LEU A 367 -47.06 -10.64 -11.25
CA LEU A 367 -46.88 -10.40 -9.82
C LEU A 367 -47.11 -8.91 -9.52
N GLU A 368 -47.96 -8.64 -8.54
CA GLU A 368 -48.33 -7.29 -8.10
C GLU A 368 -47.69 -6.97 -6.74
N PRO A 369 -46.74 -6.02 -6.65
CA PRO A 369 -46.15 -5.59 -5.39
C PRO A 369 -47.06 -4.61 -4.65
N ALA A 370 -47.29 -4.81 -3.35
CA ALA A 370 -48.04 -3.89 -2.49
C ALA A 370 -47.10 -3.07 -1.59
N GLY A 371 -47.43 -1.80 -1.34
CA GLY A 371 -46.72 -0.92 -0.40
C GLY A 371 -45.66 0.01 -1.02
N ILE A 372 -45.60 0.08 -2.35
CA ILE A 372 -44.63 0.93 -3.08
C ILE A 372 -45.32 1.98 -3.93
N THR A 373 -44.61 3.07 -4.20
CA THR A 373 -45.11 4.23 -4.95
C THR A 373 -44.16 4.60 -6.09
N LEU A 374 -44.71 5.16 -7.17
CA LEU A 374 -43.98 5.74 -8.30
C LEU A 374 -44.46 7.18 -8.45
N GLY A 375 -43.55 8.15 -8.28
CA GLY A 375 -43.92 9.57 -8.31
C GLY A 375 -44.95 9.98 -7.23
N GLY A 376 -44.95 9.30 -6.08
CA GLY A 376 -45.89 9.52 -4.98
C GLY A 376 -47.27 8.86 -5.15
N ALA A 377 -47.56 8.24 -6.30
CA ALA A 377 -48.78 7.47 -6.50
C ALA A 377 -48.53 5.97 -6.24
N PRO A 378 -49.49 5.22 -5.67
CA PRO A 378 -49.36 3.76 -5.53
C PRO A 378 -49.06 3.07 -6.86
N LEU A 379 -48.06 2.19 -6.88
CA LEU A 379 -47.74 1.40 -8.07
C LEU A 379 -48.59 0.13 -8.06
N VAL A 380 -49.56 0.06 -8.97
CA VAL A 380 -50.51 -1.06 -9.12
C VAL A 380 -50.22 -1.92 -10.35
N GLU A 381 -49.02 -1.79 -10.92
CA GLU A 381 -48.63 -2.52 -12.12
C GLU A 381 -48.17 -3.95 -11.80
N ARG A 382 -48.34 -4.84 -12.78
CA ARG A 382 -47.92 -6.23 -12.70
C ARG A 382 -46.59 -6.45 -13.40
N PHE A 383 -45.76 -7.28 -12.79
CA PHE A 383 -44.43 -7.63 -13.28
C PHE A 383 -44.37 -9.11 -13.60
N HIS A 384 -43.64 -9.49 -14.64
CA HIS A 384 -43.34 -10.90 -14.89
C HIS A 384 -42.47 -11.48 -13.76
N HIS A 385 -41.56 -10.66 -13.22
CA HIS A 385 -40.63 -11.05 -12.17
C HIS A 385 -40.51 -9.98 -11.07
N VAL A 386 -40.56 -10.42 -9.81
CA VAL A 386 -40.35 -9.55 -8.63
C VAL A 386 -39.22 -10.13 -7.79
N ILE A 387 -38.07 -9.47 -7.83
CA ILE A 387 -36.84 -9.87 -7.14
C ILE A 387 -36.71 -9.08 -5.84
N LEU A 388 -36.78 -9.78 -4.71
CA LEU A 388 -36.59 -9.18 -3.38
C LEU A 388 -35.18 -9.41 -2.86
N ARG A 389 -34.56 -8.32 -2.37
CA ARG A 389 -33.23 -8.28 -1.75
C ARG A 389 -33.30 -7.50 -0.45
N HIS A 390 -34.12 -8.00 0.48
CA HIS A 390 -34.39 -7.37 1.78
C HIS A 390 -33.53 -7.94 2.90
N GLY A 391 -32.60 -8.83 2.54
CA GLY A 391 -31.66 -9.46 3.44
C GLY A 391 -32.24 -10.71 4.11
N PRO A 392 -31.38 -11.45 4.83
CA PRO A 392 -31.76 -12.74 5.39
C PRO A 392 -32.53 -12.61 6.71
N ASN A 393 -33.33 -13.63 7.04
CA ASN A 393 -34.11 -13.70 8.27
C ASN A 393 -33.26 -14.14 9.48
N LYS A 394 -32.48 -13.19 10.02
CA LYS A 394 -31.61 -13.44 11.18
C LYS A 394 -32.39 -13.84 12.43
N GLU A 395 -33.54 -13.23 12.69
CA GLU A 395 -34.36 -13.52 13.88
C GLU A 395 -34.78 -14.99 13.93
N GLU A 396 -35.22 -15.54 12.79
CA GLU A 396 -35.54 -16.96 12.68
C GLU A 396 -34.30 -17.84 12.81
N ARG A 397 -33.17 -17.46 12.19
CA ARG A 397 -31.91 -18.22 12.27
C ARG A 397 -31.38 -18.33 13.70
N TYR A 398 -31.50 -17.26 14.49
CA TYR A 398 -31.02 -17.19 15.87
C TYR A 398 -32.09 -17.50 16.92
N HIS A 399 -33.26 -18.00 16.51
CA HIS A 399 -34.33 -18.40 17.44
C HIS A 399 -33.85 -19.30 18.61
N PRO A 400 -32.93 -20.28 18.42
CA PRO A 400 -32.40 -21.09 19.51
C PRO A 400 -31.68 -20.31 20.62
N ALA A 401 -31.17 -19.12 20.30
CA ALA A 401 -30.48 -18.20 21.21
C ALA A 401 -31.19 -16.85 21.27
N LYS A 402 -32.53 -16.82 21.09
CA LYS A 402 -33.30 -15.59 20.90
C LYS A 402 -33.04 -14.55 21.97
N VAL A 403 -33.04 -14.94 23.25
CA VAL A 403 -32.85 -14.02 24.37
C VAL A 403 -31.51 -13.29 24.27
N GLN A 404 -30.43 -14.04 24.01
CA GLN A 404 -29.09 -13.48 23.90
C GLN A 404 -28.92 -12.69 22.60
N PHE A 405 -29.53 -13.15 21.50
CA PHE A 405 -29.49 -12.47 20.21
C PHE A 405 -30.18 -11.11 20.24
N ASP A 406 -31.38 -11.02 20.83
CA ASP A 406 -32.13 -9.76 20.93
C ASP A 406 -31.35 -8.72 21.76
N GLU A 407 -30.75 -9.13 22.89
CA GLU A 407 -29.94 -8.24 23.72
C GLU A 407 -28.63 -7.85 23.00
N TYR A 408 -27.97 -8.81 22.35
CA TYR A 408 -26.77 -8.54 21.56
C TYR A 408 -27.06 -7.57 20.41
N GLN A 409 -28.22 -7.67 19.75
CA GLN A 409 -28.64 -6.73 18.72
C GLN A 409 -28.71 -5.30 19.24
N LYS A 410 -29.32 -5.11 20.40
CA LYS A 410 -29.45 -3.80 21.04
C LYS A 410 -28.06 -3.23 21.38
N VAL A 411 -27.23 -4.01 22.06
CA VAL A 411 -25.86 -3.61 22.45
C VAL A 411 -25.00 -3.30 21.23
N SER A 412 -25.01 -4.16 20.20
CA SER A 412 -24.25 -3.94 18.97
C SER A 412 -24.74 -2.69 18.22
N THR A 413 -26.04 -2.43 18.20
CA THR A 413 -26.60 -1.22 17.56
C THR A 413 -26.09 0.05 18.23
N ASP A 414 -26.10 0.10 19.56
CA ASP A 414 -25.60 1.24 20.31
C ASP A 414 -24.08 1.38 20.16
N ARG A 415 -23.36 0.25 20.16
CA ARG A 415 -21.90 0.21 19.94
C ARG A 415 -21.52 0.77 18.57
N PHE A 416 -22.16 0.34 17.49
CA PHE A 416 -21.85 0.83 16.15
C PHE A 416 -22.27 2.27 15.91
N LYS A 417 -23.21 2.82 16.70
CA LYS A 417 -23.50 4.25 16.69
C LYS A 417 -22.40 5.05 17.39
N ALA A 418 -21.90 4.55 18.51
CA ALA A 418 -20.83 5.21 19.27
C ALA A 418 -19.46 5.09 18.58
N GLN A 419 -19.22 3.97 17.92
CA GLN A 419 -17.98 3.61 17.23
C GLN A 419 -18.30 3.10 15.81
N PRO A 420 -18.69 4.00 14.87
CA PRO A 420 -19.02 3.65 13.49
C PRO A 420 -17.87 2.94 12.75
N GLU A 421 -16.65 3.16 13.20
CA GLU A 421 -15.44 2.56 12.66
C GLU A 421 -15.39 1.04 12.82
N LEU A 422 -16.06 0.46 13.83
CA LEU A 422 -16.19 -0.99 13.99
C LEU A 422 -17.02 -1.67 12.88
N LEU A 423 -17.69 -0.87 12.03
CA LEU A 423 -18.40 -1.34 10.84
C LEU A 423 -17.49 -1.46 9.61
N VAL A 424 -16.24 -0.97 9.69
CA VAL A 424 -15.27 -1.11 8.60
C VAL A 424 -15.02 -2.59 8.35
N PRO A 425 -14.95 -3.04 7.08
CA PRO A 425 -14.68 -4.43 6.76
C PRO A 425 -13.37 -4.91 7.42
N PRO A 426 -13.38 -6.09 8.04
CA PRO A 426 -12.23 -6.57 8.79
C PRO A 426 -11.12 -7.02 7.84
N THR A 427 -9.87 -6.65 8.16
CA THR A 427 -8.68 -7.16 7.47
C THR A 427 -7.85 -8.03 8.41
N LEU A 428 -7.12 -9.00 7.86
CA LEU A 428 -6.17 -9.79 8.65
C LEU A 428 -4.85 -9.03 8.80
N ASP A 429 -4.41 -8.80 10.03
CA ASP A 429 -3.11 -8.20 10.33
C ASP A 429 -2.00 -9.25 10.20
N ALA A 430 -0.78 -8.74 10.05
CA ALA A 430 0.41 -9.55 9.93
C ALA A 430 0.68 -10.37 11.20
N GLU A 431 0.36 -9.85 12.38
CA GLU A 431 0.61 -10.51 13.66
C GLU A 431 -0.35 -11.70 13.84
N THR A 432 -1.66 -11.54 13.59
CA THR A 432 -2.60 -12.68 13.65
C THR A 432 -2.28 -13.73 12.58
N TYR A 433 -1.95 -13.29 11.36
CA TYR A 433 -1.48 -14.21 10.32
C TYR A 433 -0.29 -15.03 10.84
N THR A 434 0.72 -14.37 11.41
CA THR A 434 1.96 -15.02 11.87
C THR A 434 1.69 -16.04 12.98
N VAL A 435 0.88 -15.68 13.98
CA VAL A 435 0.52 -16.60 15.08
C VAL A 435 -0.05 -17.91 14.54
N PHE A 436 -1.06 -17.84 13.67
CA PHE A 436 -1.72 -19.04 13.17
C PHE A 436 -0.93 -19.76 12.08
N PHE A 437 -0.17 -19.04 11.26
CA PHE A 437 0.70 -19.64 10.26
C PHE A 437 1.82 -20.45 10.91
N ASP A 438 2.47 -19.92 11.95
CA ASP A 438 3.55 -20.63 12.65
C ASP A 438 3.01 -21.84 13.42
N LEU A 439 1.83 -21.73 14.05
CA LEU A 439 1.15 -22.88 14.68
C LEU A 439 0.77 -23.95 13.65
N TRP A 440 0.22 -23.55 12.50
CA TRP A 440 -0.09 -24.46 11.40
C TRP A 440 1.18 -25.16 10.89
N LEU A 441 2.25 -24.42 10.67
CA LEU A 441 3.53 -24.95 10.20
C LEU A 441 4.13 -25.96 11.20
N GLN A 442 4.02 -25.67 12.49
CA GLN A 442 4.53 -26.54 13.55
C GLN A 442 3.70 -27.82 13.72
N LYS A 443 2.37 -27.70 13.72
CA LYS A 443 1.47 -28.78 14.12
C LYS A 443 0.94 -29.61 12.94
N LEU A 444 0.74 -28.99 11.78
CA LEU A 444 -0.02 -29.57 10.67
C LEU A 444 0.83 -29.81 9.42
N ALA A 445 1.84 -28.97 9.14
CA ALA A 445 2.71 -29.20 8.00
C ALA A 445 3.60 -30.44 8.19
N ASP A 446 3.82 -31.20 7.13
CA ASP A 446 4.79 -32.30 7.13
C ASP A 446 6.25 -31.80 7.12
N ALA A 447 7.22 -32.72 7.29
CA ALA A 447 8.64 -32.36 7.36
C ALA A 447 9.17 -31.69 6.08
N ALA A 448 8.70 -32.09 4.90
CA ALA A 448 9.14 -31.51 3.63
C ALA A 448 8.61 -30.09 3.47
N ARG A 449 7.33 -29.87 3.82
CA ARG A 449 6.68 -28.56 3.77
C ARG A 449 7.26 -27.61 4.81
N ARG A 450 7.60 -28.09 6.02
CA ARG A 450 8.34 -27.31 7.02
C ARG A 450 9.69 -26.86 6.50
N LEU A 451 10.44 -27.76 5.85
CA LEU A 451 11.73 -27.41 5.27
C LEU A 451 11.58 -26.38 4.14
N GLN A 452 10.59 -26.56 3.26
CA GLN A 452 10.31 -25.63 2.16
C GLN A 452 9.93 -24.23 2.63
N LEU A 453 9.16 -24.13 3.72
CA LEU A 453 8.65 -22.86 4.25
C LEU A 453 9.50 -22.31 5.41
N ALA A 454 10.59 -23.00 5.78
CA ALA A 454 11.50 -22.55 6.81
C ALA A 454 12.05 -21.16 6.47
N GLY A 455 12.01 -20.24 7.43
CA GLY A 455 12.49 -18.88 7.23
C GLY A 455 11.60 -17.98 6.36
N ARG A 456 10.46 -18.47 5.82
CA ARG A 456 9.54 -17.65 5.01
C ARG A 456 9.06 -16.40 5.75
N SER A 457 8.69 -16.51 7.03
CA SER A 457 8.28 -15.36 7.84
C SER A 457 9.40 -14.32 8.02
N ALA A 458 10.65 -14.77 8.16
CA ALA A 458 11.80 -13.87 8.23
C ALA A 458 12.06 -13.19 6.88
N LEU A 459 12.00 -13.94 5.78
CA LEU A 459 12.18 -13.42 4.42
C LEU A 459 11.11 -12.37 4.06
N GLU A 460 9.83 -12.64 4.34
CA GLU A 460 8.75 -11.67 4.13
C GLU A 460 8.96 -10.42 5.00
N ALA A 461 9.43 -10.58 6.24
CA ALA A 461 9.72 -9.45 7.13
C ALA A 461 10.90 -8.58 6.66
N SER A 462 11.85 -9.14 5.92
CA SER A 462 12.99 -8.43 5.33
C SER A 462 12.76 -8.03 3.87
N THR A 463 11.54 -8.17 3.33
CA THR A 463 11.21 -7.83 1.94
C THR A 463 10.14 -6.75 1.88
N ILE A 464 10.37 -5.75 1.04
CA ILE A 464 9.37 -4.76 0.63
C ILE A 464 9.01 -5.05 -0.82
N LEU A 465 7.77 -5.44 -1.05
CA LEU A 465 7.23 -5.63 -2.39
C LEU A 465 6.68 -4.30 -2.90
N VAL A 466 7.13 -3.84 -4.07
CA VAL A 466 6.64 -2.64 -4.74
C VAL A 466 5.91 -3.05 -6.01
N THR A 467 4.59 -2.81 -6.05
CA THR A 467 3.66 -3.29 -7.10
C THR A 467 2.78 -2.16 -7.62
N TRP A 468 2.12 -2.40 -8.75
CA TRP A 468 1.04 -1.54 -9.25
C TRP A 468 -0.30 -2.10 -8.80
N ASP A 469 -1.09 -1.30 -8.07
CA ASP A 469 -2.45 -1.68 -7.73
C ASP A 469 -3.39 -1.33 -8.88
N VAL A 470 -3.91 -2.35 -9.56
CA VAL A 470 -4.85 -2.19 -10.67
C VAL A 470 -6.23 -1.69 -10.22
N ALA A 471 -6.59 -1.87 -8.95
CA ALA A 471 -7.89 -1.44 -8.42
C ALA A 471 -7.98 0.09 -8.29
N THR A 472 -6.83 0.71 -8.06
CA THR A 472 -6.70 2.14 -7.77
C THR A 472 -5.79 2.86 -8.76
N GLN A 473 -5.09 2.13 -9.64
CA GLN A 473 -4.11 2.66 -10.60
C GLN A 473 -3.02 3.50 -9.93
N THR A 474 -2.46 2.96 -8.84
CA THR A 474 -1.42 3.62 -8.04
C THR A 474 -0.25 2.69 -7.73
N LEU A 475 0.92 3.28 -7.48
CA LEU A 475 2.07 2.58 -6.93
C LEU A 475 1.86 2.27 -5.45
N VAL A 476 2.01 1.00 -5.08
CA VAL A 476 1.80 0.51 -3.71
C VAL A 476 2.98 -0.33 -3.24
N GLN A 477 3.11 -0.46 -1.92
CA GLN A 477 4.10 -1.29 -1.25
C GLN A 477 3.45 -2.25 -0.25
N ARG A 478 4.10 -3.39 -0.01
CA ARG A 478 3.79 -4.35 1.06
C ARG A 478 5.09 -4.81 1.72
N GLY A 479 5.28 -4.47 2.99
CA GLY A 479 6.45 -4.85 3.77
C GLY A 479 6.25 -4.55 5.25
N LYS A 480 7.10 -5.16 6.09
CA LYS A 480 7.11 -4.89 7.54
C LYS A 480 7.52 -3.45 7.83
N VAL A 481 8.59 -3.01 7.16
CA VAL A 481 9.15 -1.66 7.20
C VAL A 481 8.66 -0.91 5.96
N LEU A 482 8.42 0.39 6.08
CA LEU A 482 8.03 1.22 4.94
C LEU A 482 9.26 1.61 4.11
N LEU A 483 9.11 1.69 2.79
CA LEU A 483 10.15 2.21 1.89
C LEU A 483 10.60 3.62 2.32
N GLU A 484 9.67 4.43 2.82
CA GLU A 484 9.97 5.78 3.30
C GLU A 484 10.94 5.79 4.49
N GLU A 485 10.71 4.91 5.46
CA GLU A 485 11.56 4.75 6.64
C GLU A 485 12.96 4.28 6.23
N LEU A 486 13.00 3.36 5.27
CA LEU A 486 14.24 2.81 4.71
C LEU A 486 15.06 3.86 3.97
N VAL A 487 14.41 4.69 3.15
CA VAL A 487 15.05 5.73 2.34
C VAL A 487 15.67 6.82 3.23
N ARG A 488 15.00 7.20 4.33
CA ARG A 488 15.49 8.26 5.23
C ARG A 488 16.84 7.94 5.87
N GLN A 489 17.14 6.66 6.10
CA GLN A 489 18.32 6.17 6.81
C GLN A 489 18.90 4.90 6.16
N CYS A 490 19.08 4.94 4.83
CA CYS A 490 19.48 3.77 4.06
C CYS A 490 20.85 3.21 4.46
N GLU A 491 21.74 4.06 4.97
CA GLU A 491 23.07 3.69 5.45
C GLU A 491 23.07 2.97 6.80
N SER A 492 21.98 3.07 7.59
CA SER A 492 21.90 2.53 8.95
C SER A 492 20.81 1.49 9.13
N ALA A 493 20.30 0.90 8.04
CA ALA A 493 19.38 -0.22 8.13
C ALA A 493 19.97 -1.34 9.00
N ALA A 494 19.25 -1.74 10.06
CA ALA A 494 19.75 -2.66 11.08
C ALA A 494 19.98 -4.09 10.54
N ALA A 495 19.30 -4.46 9.47
CA ALA A 495 19.43 -5.74 8.78
C ALA A 495 19.28 -5.55 7.27
N PRO A 496 19.82 -6.47 6.45
CA PRO A 496 19.61 -6.45 5.01
C PRO A 496 18.12 -6.50 4.66
N ILE A 497 17.69 -5.59 3.79
CA ILE A 497 16.33 -5.52 3.25
C ILE A 497 16.37 -5.68 1.73
N VAL A 498 15.44 -6.48 1.21
CA VAL A 498 15.22 -6.63 -0.23
C VAL A 498 14.05 -5.74 -0.63
N VAL A 499 14.24 -4.88 -1.62
CA VAL A 499 13.14 -4.20 -2.30
C VAL A 499 12.87 -4.92 -3.61
N GLN A 500 11.77 -5.67 -3.65
CA GLN A 500 11.34 -6.42 -4.83
C GLN A 500 10.44 -5.54 -5.69
N LEU A 501 10.89 -5.28 -6.92
CA LEU A 501 10.19 -4.45 -7.89
C LEU A 501 9.38 -5.34 -8.85
N GLU A 502 8.05 -5.21 -8.79
CA GLU A 502 7.09 -5.89 -9.68
C GLU A 502 6.46 -4.93 -10.69
N VAL A 503 7.08 -3.78 -10.87
CA VAL A 503 6.62 -2.72 -11.78
C VAL A 503 7.73 -2.35 -12.77
N PRO A 504 7.40 -1.96 -14.01
CA PRO A 504 8.42 -1.50 -14.95
C PRO A 504 8.99 -0.13 -14.53
N PRO A 505 10.19 0.24 -15.03
CA PRO A 505 10.92 1.41 -14.57
C PRO A 505 10.28 2.76 -14.95
N ASP A 506 9.25 2.79 -15.80
CA ASP A 506 8.47 3.98 -16.13
C ASP A 506 7.41 4.34 -15.07
N LYS A 507 7.15 3.43 -14.12
CA LYS A 507 6.14 3.62 -13.06
C LYS A 507 6.71 4.21 -11.76
N LEU A 508 8.01 4.45 -11.68
CA LEU A 508 8.69 5.03 -10.53
C LEU A 508 10.03 5.67 -10.93
N ASP A 509 10.70 6.33 -10.00
CA ASP A 509 12.04 6.89 -10.19
C ASP A 509 13.11 5.79 -10.16
N ALA A 510 13.24 5.06 -11.28
CA ALA A 510 14.08 3.88 -11.37
C ALA A 510 15.57 4.13 -11.06
N ASP A 511 16.11 5.25 -11.52
CA ASP A 511 17.51 5.61 -11.31
C ASP A 511 17.78 5.93 -9.83
N ASP A 512 16.83 6.59 -9.15
CA ASP A 512 16.94 6.89 -7.73
C ASP A 512 16.83 5.62 -6.86
N MET A 513 16.07 4.59 -7.29
CA MET A 513 16.07 3.28 -6.64
C MET A 513 17.43 2.57 -6.75
N VAL A 514 18.05 2.58 -7.94
CA VAL A 514 19.39 1.99 -8.14
C VAL A 514 20.40 2.72 -7.25
N ARG A 515 20.30 4.05 -7.20
CA ARG A 515 21.14 4.92 -6.38
C ARG A 515 20.99 4.62 -4.89
N LEU A 516 19.75 4.44 -4.41
CA LEU A 516 19.42 4.05 -3.03
C LEU A 516 20.10 2.73 -2.64
N SER A 517 20.01 1.71 -3.50
CA SER A 517 20.62 0.41 -3.23
C SER A 517 22.14 0.52 -3.10
N LYS A 518 22.79 1.26 -4.02
CA LYS A 518 24.23 1.50 -3.94
C LYS A 518 24.61 2.27 -2.67
N ALA A 519 23.88 3.35 -2.36
CA ALA A 519 24.17 4.24 -1.23
C ALA A 519 24.04 3.55 0.14
N SER A 520 23.25 2.47 0.21
CA SER A 520 23.09 1.66 1.42
C SER A 520 24.35 0.83 1.78
N GLY A 521 25.28 0.65 0.85
CA GLY A 521 26.44 -0.22 1.02
C GLY A 521 26.08 -1.70 1.12
N GLY A 522 25.06 -2.14 0.37
CA GLY A 522 24.59 -3.54 0.35
C GLY A 522 23.54 -3.89 1.43
N LYS A 523 23.15 -2.94 2.28
CA LYS A 523 22.06 -3.14 3.25
C LYS A 523 20.69 -3.16 2.58
N ILE A 524 20.55 -2.52 1.42
CA ILE A 524 19.36 -2.54 0.58
C ILE A 524 19.74 -3.16 -0.76
N THR A 525 19.06 -4.25 -1.10
CA THR A 525 19.24 -4.93 -2.39
C THR A 525 17.96 -4.84 -3.21
N LEU A 526 18.10 -4.75 -4.52
CA LEU A 526 16.96 -4.76 -5.44
C LEU A 526 16.83 -6.15 -6.07
N SER A 527 15.60 -6.66 -6.09
CA SER A 527 15.23 -7.85 -6.86
C SER A 527 14.09 -7.52 -7.82
N LEU A 528 13.95 -8.33 -8.87
CA LEU A 528 12.98 -8.08 -9.93
C LEU A 528 11.98 -9.23 -10.05
N GLY A 529 10.70 -8.87 -10.11
CA GLY A 529 9.64 -9.78 -10.50
C GLY A 529 9.86 -10.36 -11.89
N ALA A 530 9.46 -11.63 -12.08
CA ALA A 530 9.66 -12.35 -13.35
C ALA A 530 9.08 -11.61 -14.57
N THR A 531 7.99 -10.88 -14.41
CA THR A 531 7.27 -10.19 -15.50
C THR A 531 7.90 -8.87 -15.92
N VAL A 532 8.80 -8.30 -15.11
CA VAL A 532 9.38 -6.96 -15.35
C VAL A 532 10.88 -6.97 -15.62
N GLN A 533 11.54 -8.13 -15.56
CA GLN A 533 12.99 -8.26 -15.75
C GLN A 533 13.49 -7.63 -17.05
N ASP A 534 12.82 -7.94 -18.18
CA ASP A 534 13.24 -7.42 -19.48
C ASP A 534 13.19 -5.89 -19.54
N ALA A 535 12.19 -5.28 -18.91
CA ALA A 535 12.05 -3.82 -18.84
C ALA A 535 13.17 -3.16 -18.00
N TRP A 536 13.72 -3.87 -17.03
CA TRP A 536 14.77 -3.38 -16.13
C TRP A 536 16.20 -3.69 -16.57
N LYS A 537 16.39 -4.51 -17.61
CA LYS A 537 17.69 -5.03 -18.04
C LYS A 537 18.76 -3.97 -18.29
N SER A 538 18.39 -2.79 -18.78
CA SER A 538 19.32 -1.67 -19.02
C SER A 538 19.84 -1.01 -17.74
N ARG A 539 19.08 -1.08 -16.64
CA ARG A 539 19.41 -0.44 -15.35
C ARG A 539 19.96 -1.44 -14.33
N LEU A 540 19.47 -2.68 -14.38
CA LEU A 540 19.79 -3.76 -13.45
C LEU A 540 20.06 -5.07 -14.21
N PRO A 541 21.15 -5.15 -15.00
CA PRO A 541 21.44 -6.31 -15.85
C PRO A 541 21.69 -7.61 -15.07
N ASN A 542 22.08 -7.51 -13.79
CA ASN A 542 22.43 -8.63 -12.91
C ASN A 542 21.44 -8.81 -11.75
N ALA A 543 20.29 -8.13 -11.76
CA ALA A 543 19.35 -8.27 -10.64
C ALA A 543 18.74 -9.68 -10.62
N ALA A 544 18.62 -10.22 -9.41
CA ALA A 544 18.09 -11.55 -9.20
C ALA A 544 16.60 -11.62 -9.60
N ALA A 545 16.26 -12.69 -10.32
CA ALA A 545 14.89 -13.08 -10.56
C ALA A 545 14.24 -13.51 -9.24
N ALA A 546 13.30 -12.72 -8.75
CA ALA A 546 12.47 -13.12 -7.62
C ALA A 546 11.27 -13.93 -8.13
N MET A 547 10.94 -15.00 -7.40
CA MET A 547 9.60 -15.57 -7.51
C MET A 547 8.60 -14.52 -6.99
N THR A 548 7.41 -14.46 -7.59
CA THR A 548 6.34 -13.57 -7.12
C THR A 548 6.09 -13.82 -5.64
N ALA A 549 6.39 -12.82 -4.80
CA ALA A 549 6.31 -12.96 -3.36
C ALA A 549 4.88 -12.68 -2.90
N ALA A 550 4.25 -13.65 -2.25
CA ALA A 550 3.09 -13.36 -1.41
C ALA A 550 3.56 -12.61 -0.17
N SER A 551 2.85 -11.56 0.24
CA SER A 551 3.22 -10.74 1.40
C SER A 551 2.06 -10.66 2.37
N ARG A 552 2.23 -11.05 3.64
CA ARG A 552 1.17 -10.90 4.65
C ARG A 552 0.90 -9.43 5.04
N TYR A 553 1.78 -8.52 4.64
CA TYR A 553 1.68 -7.11 5.02
C TYR A 553 0.63 -6.38 4.17
N PRO A 554 -0.09 -5.42 4.78
CA PRO A 554 -1.16 -4.71 4.09
C PRO A 554 -0.60 -3.85 2.96
N TYR A 555 -1.45 -3.63 1.95
CA TYR A 555 -1.20 -2.67 0.90
C TYR A 555 -1.12 -1.25 1.47
N ARG A 556 -0.07 -0.53 1.11
CA ARG A 556 0.12 0.89 1.47
C ARG A 556 0.55 1.66 0.24
N LEU A 557 0.18 2.94 0.14
CA LEU A 557 0.71 3.79 -0.92
C LEU A 557 2.23 3.93 -0.76
N VAL A 558 2.94 3.99 -1.88
CA VAL A 558 4.30 4.54 -1.88
C VAL A 558 4.15 6.06 -1.78
N SER A 559 4.69 6.66 -0.71
CA SER A 559 4.61 8.11 -0.50
C SER A 559 5.37 8.86 -1.60
N THR A 560 5.05 10.14 -1.80
CA THR A 560 5.80 11.05 -2.67
C THR A 560 7.12 11.46 -2.01
N ILE A 561 7.89 10.48 -1.51
CA ILE A 561 9.21 10.73 -0.93
C ILE A 561 10.21 10.97 -2.04
N SER A 562 11.00 12.06 -1.90
CA SER A 562 12.12 12.33 -2.77
C SER A 562 13.29 11.42 -2.41
N ILE A 563 13.34 10.23 -3.04
CA ILE A 563 14.41 9.24 -2.82
C ILE A 563 15.78 9.91 -3.03
N ARG A 564 15.89 10.72 -4.08
CA ARG A 564 17.10 11.49 -4.41
C ARG A 564 17.61 12.32 -3.25
N GLU A 565 16.74 13.14 -2.66
CA GLU A 565 17.13 14.06 -1.59
C GLU A 565 17.60 13.35 -0.33
N HIS A 566 16.98 12.21 -0.02
CA HIS A 566 17.37 11.39 1.13
C HIS A 566 18.65 10.62 0.90
N VAL A 567 18.90 10.16 -0.33
CA VAL A 567 20.20 9.57 -0.71
C VAL A 567 21.30 10.63 -0.61
N ASP A 568 21.05 11.88 -1.01
CA ASP A 568 21.99 12.99 -0.83
C ASP A 568 22.26 13.29 0.66
N ALA A 569 21.20 13.31 1.48
CA ALA A 569 21.33 13.49 2.92
C ALA A 569 22.11 12.33 3.59
N SER A 570 21.92 11.10 3.11
CA SER A 570 22.69 9.93 3.55
C SER A 570 24.17 10.10 3.24
N LEU A 571 24.51 10.56 2.03
CA LEU A 571 25.90 10.82 1.66
C LEU A 571 26.58 11.80 2.62
N VAL A 572 25.92 12.92 2.95
CA VAL A 572 26.44 13.90 3.92
C VAL A 572 26.74 13.26 5.28
N ARG A 573 25.83 12.43 5.80
CA ARG A 573 26.02 11.73 7.09
C ARG A 573 27.16 10.70 7.03
N GLN A 574 27.27 9.97 5.93
CA GLN A 574 28.35 9.00 5.73
C GLN A 574 29.72 9.69 5.64
N LEU A 575 29.80 10.82 4.92
CA LEU A 575 31.02 11.63 4.86
C LEU A 575 31.41 12.15 6.25
N GLU A 576 30.46 12.66 7.02
CA GLU A 576 30.72 13.10 8.39
C GLU A 576 31.27 11.97 9.28
N ALA A 577 30.68 10.77 9.20
CA ALA A 577 31.15 9.63 9.97
C ALA A 577 32.63 9.30 9.64
N ILE A 578 33.01 9.39 8.36
CA ILE A 578 34.41 9.21 7.92
C ILE A 578 35.30 10.33 8.45
N LEU A 579 34.85 11.59 8.43
CA LEU A 579 35.60 12.73 8.98
C LEU A 579 35.88 12.56 10.47
N VAL A 580 34.87 12.18 11.25
CA VAL A 580 34.99 11.93 12.70
C VAL A 580 35.95 10.75 12.97
N ALA A 581 35.86 9.68 12.19
CA ALA A 581 36.79 8.55 12.30
C ALA A 581 38.23 8.96 11.96
N ALA A 582 38.42 9.75 10.90
CA ALA A 582 39.73 10.26 10.49
C ALA A 582 40.36 11.16 11.57
N GLN A 583 39.57 12.03 12.22
CA GLN A 583 40.03 12.82 13.36
C GLN A 583 40.50 11.93 14.51
N ALA A 584 39.71 10.91 14.87
CA ALA A 584 40.02 10.03 15.99
C ALA A 584 41.36 9.29 15.81
N VAL A 585 41.72 8.96 14.56
CA VAL A 585 43.00 8.30 14.23
C VAL A 585 44.12 9.33 13.94
N GLY A 586 43.79 10.56 13.58
CA GLY A 586 44.74 11.61 13.19
C GLY A 586 45.27 11.46 11.76
N THR A 587 44.57 10.70 10.92
CA THR A 587 44.94 10.42 9.53
C THR A 587 43.72 10.39 8.63
N CYS A 588 43.84 10.94 7.43
CA CYS A 588 42.86 10.81 6.35
C CYS A 588 43.48 9.98 5.21
N ASP A 589 42.78 8.98 4.69
CA ASP A 589 43.37 7.99 3.77
C ASP A 589 44.00 8.60 2.52
N THR A 590 43.41 9.67 1.98
CA THR A 590 43.92 10.31 0.76
C THR A 590 44.95 11.41 1.02
N LEU A 591 44.95 12.04 2.20
CA LEU A 591 45.82 13.16 2.54
C LEU A 591 46.99 12.78 3.48
N GLY A 592 46.89 11.62 4.14
CA GLY A 592 47.84 11.17 5.15
C GLY A 592 47.60 11.79 6.53
N LYS A 593 48.70 12.04 7.27
CA LYS A 593 48.65 12.58 8.64
C LYS A 593 48.28 14.06 8.63
N ILE A 594 47.32 14.44 9.49
CA ILE A 594 46.87 15.81 9.68
C ILE A 594 47.04 16.19 11.16
N ALA A 595 47.41 17.42 11.44
CA ALA A 595 47.59 17.92 12.80
C ALA A 595 46.24 18.00 13.55
N ALA A 596 46.25 17.73 14.86
CA ALA A 596 45.04 17.61 15.65
C ALA A 596 44.26 18.94 15.77
N ASP A 597 44.98 20.06 15.82
CA ASP A 597 44.41 21.42 15.82
C ASP A 597 43.74 21.77 14.49
N VAL A 598 44.30 21.33 13.36
CA VAL A 598 43.67 21.47 12.03
C VAL A 598 42.37 20.67 11.97
N PHE A 599 42.38 19.41 12.42
CA PHE A 599 41.18 18.57 12.42
C PHE A 599 40.04 19.13 13.27
N ALA A 600 40.35 19.68 14.45
CA ALA A 600 39.35 20.27 15.34
C ALA A 600 38.59 21.42 14.64
N GLU A 601 39.32 22.31 13.96
CA GLU A 601 38.73 23.45 13.24
C GLU A 601 38.01 23.02 11.95
N VAL A 602 38.50 21.98 11.26
CA VAL A 602 37.83 21.38 10.09
C VAL A 602 36.43 20.87 10.48
N LEU A 603 36.32 20.14 11.59
CA LEU A 603 35.02 19.63 12.06
C LEU A 603 34.11 20.72 12.60
N ALA A 604 34.66 21.74 13.25
CA ALA A 604 33.87 22.91 13.66
C ALA A 604 33.25 23.62 12.44
N THR A 605 34.04 23.79 11.37
CA THR A 605 33.58 24.37 10.10
C THR A 605 32.50 23.49 9.45
N TRP A 606 32.74 22.18 9.40
CA TRP A 606 31.77 21.22 8.86
C TRP A 606 30.43 21.28 9.59
N ALA A 607 30.42 21.38 10.91
CA ALA A 607 29.19 21.46 11.69
C ALA A 607 28.30 22.66 11.27
N GLY A 608 28.92 23.80 10.93
CA GLY A 608 28.22 24.96 10.38
C GLY A 608 27.72 24.73 8.95
N TRP A 609 28.60 24.26 8.06
CA TRP A 609 28.23 24.01 6.65
C TRP A 609 27.16 22.93 6.50
N ARG A 610 27.17 21.91 7.36
CA ARG A 610 26.16 20.87 7.39
C ARG A 610 24.76 21.46 7.59
N GLN A 611 24.60 22.44 8.48
CA GLN A 611 23.31 23.09 8.68
C GLN A 611 22.84 23.79 7.41
N THR A 612 23.74 24.47 6.69
CA THR A 612 23.44 25.13 5.41
C THR A 612 23.03 24.13 4.34
N LEU A 613 23.74 23.01 4.21
CA LEU A 613 23.43 21.95 3.25
C LEU A 613 22.11 21.24 3.60
N ASP A 614 21.83 21.00 4.88
CA ASP A 614 20.59 20.37 5.32
C ASP A 614 19.37 21.27 5.10
N ALA A 615 19.54 22.60 5.18
CA ALA A 615 18.49 23.58 4.94
C ALA A 615 18.09 23.72 3.46
N SER A 616 18.95 23.30 2.51
CA SER A 616 18.68 23.43 1.06
C SER A 616 19.04 22.15 0.30
N PRO A 617 18.04 21.29 -0.03
CA PRO A 617 18.29 20.07 -0.79
C PRO A 617 18.93 20.29 -2.16
N ALA A 618 18.59 21.41 -2.83
CA ALA A 618 19.19 21.78 -4.11
C ALA A 618 20.68 22.11 -3.96
N LEU A 619 21.04 22.92 -2.96
CA LEU A 619 22.43 23.25 -2.66
C LEU A 619 23.23 22.00 -2.27
N ARG A 620 22.65 21.12 -1.43
CA ARG A 620 23.26 19.85 -1.07
C ARG A 620 23.57 19.00 -2.30
N ARG A 621 22.59 18.85 -3.20
CA ARG A 621 22.77 18.09 -4.44
C ARG A 621 23.91 18.66 -5.28
N ASP A 622 23.91 19.97 -5.53
CA ASP A 622 24.91 20.62 -6.38
C ASP A 622 26.31 20.53 -5.74
N PHE A 623 26.40 20.76 -4.42
CA PHE A 623 27.63 20.60 -3.66
C PHE A 623 28.23 19.20 -3.80
N LEU A 624 27.40 18.16 -3.62
CA LEU A 624 27.81 16.76 -3.71
C LEU A 624 28.14 16.32 -5.14
N ALA A 625 27.44 16.87 -6.14
CA ALA A 625 27.73 16.59 -7.54
C ALA A 625 29.16 17.02 -7.89
N TRP A 626 29.53 18.27 -7.62
CA TRP A 626 30.88 18.79 -7.87
C TRP A 626 31.94 18.19 -6.95
N LEU A 627 31.58 17.79 -5.71
CA LEU A 627 32.52 17.10 -4.82
C LEU A 627 33.02 15.78 -5.41
N GLY A 628 32.16 15.07 -6.16
CA GLY A 628 32.46 13.77 -6.75
C GLY A 628 32.96 13.78 -8.18
N ASN A 629 32.60 14.82 -8.94
CA ASN A 629 32.61 14.84 -10.40
C ASN A 629 33.04 16.22 -10.92
N ILE A 630 33.54 16.27 -12.17
CA ILE A 630 33.93 17.51 -12.86
C ILE A 630 33.52 17.38 -14.33
N GLY A 631 32.59 18.22 -14.78
CA GLY A 631 32.06 18.19 -16.14
C GLY A 631 32.11 19.55 -16.85
N PRO A 632 32.06 19.57 -18.20
CA PRO A 632 32.17 20.80 -19.00
C PRO A 632 30.95 21.72 -18.89
N GLU A 633 29.75 21.17 -18.68
CA GLU A 633 28.50 21.94 -18.61
C GLU A 633 27.81 21.85 -17.23
N SER A 634 27.88 20.69 -16.58
CA SER A 634 27.39 20.47 -15.22
C SER A 634 27.99 19.18 -14.65
N ALA A 635 28.07 19.09 -13.31
CA ALA A 635 28.47 17.86 -12.64
C ALA A 635 27.30 16.88 -12.57
N LYS A 636 27.57 15.61 -12.89
CA LYS A 636 26.59 14.53 -12.68
C LYS A 636 26.33 14.32 -11.19
N SER A 637 25.09 13.99 -10.84
CA SER A 637 24.76 13.55 -9.49
C SER A 637 25.56 12.31 -9.11
N TRP A 638 25.95 12.20 -7.84
CA TRP A 638 26.64 11.02 -7.32
C TRP A 638 25.84 9.74 -7.62
N SER A 639 26.51 8.68 -8.07
CA SER A 639 25.87 7.43 -8.51
C SER A 639 25.31 6.56 -7.37
N GLY A 640 25.54 6.93 -6.11
CA GLY A 640 25.26 6.10 -4.94
C GLY A 640 26.42 5.17 -4.55
N ASP A 641 27.51 5.12 -5.31
CA ASP A 641 28.63 4.23 -5.02
C ASP A 641 29.35 4.63 -3.72
N VAL A 642 29.32 3.75 -2.72
CA VAL A 642 29.97 3.98 -1.42
C VAL A 642 31.49 3.82 -1.48
N ALA A 643 32.04 3.20 -2.53
CA ALA A 643 33.49 3.04 -2.69
C ALA A 643 34.21 4.39 -2.90
N VAL A 644 33.47 5.44 -3.29
CA VAL A 644 34.04 6.77 -3.52
C VAL A 644 34.03 7.67 -2.28
N LEU A 645 33.50 7.20 -1.15
CA LEU A 645 33.32 8.03 0.04
C LEU A 645 34.63 8.46 0.68
N GLU A 646 35.62 7.56 0.77
CA GLU A 646 36.93 7.88 1.35
C GLU A 646 37.64 9.00 0.57
N ARG A 647 37.56 8.97 -0.77
CA ARG A 647 38.14 10.02 -1.61
C ARG A 647 37.38 11.34 -1.50
N MET A 648 36.05 11.30 -1.42
CA MET A 648 35.21 12.48 -1.21
C MET A 648 35.46 13.11 0.16
N ALA A 649 35.61 12.31 1.21
CA ALA A 649 35.95 12.77 2.55
C ALA A 649 37.31 13.48 2.55
N GLY A 650 38.30 12.96 1.81
CA GLY A 650 39.58 13.65 1.60
C GLY A 650 39.48 15.01 0.91
N ALA A 651 38.67 15.11 -0.14
CA ALA A 651 38.35 16.42 -0.74
C ALA A 651 37.69 17.35 0.27
N LEU A 652 36.73 16.84 1.02
CA LEU A 652 36.01 17.62 2.02
C LEU A 652 36.96 18.14 3.12
N VAL A 653 37.90 17.32 3.62
CA VAL A 653 38.94 17.77 4.55
C VAL A 653 39.76 18.92 3.92
N LEU A 654 40.22 18.76 2.68
CA LEU A 654 41.03 19.79 2.02
C LEU A 654 40.25 21.10 1.83
N ILE A 655 38.99 21.02 1.40
CA ILE A 655 38.08 22.16 1.23
C ILE A 655 37.85 22.90 2.57
N LEU A 656 37.48 22.15 3.60
CA LEU A 656 37.23 22.72 4.94
C LEU A 656 38.51 23.27 5.56
N ALA A 657 39.66 22.65 5.29
CA ALA A 657 40.94 23.19 5.75
C ALA A 657 41.24 24.50 5.01
N THR A 658 41.01 24.59 3.69
CA THR A 658 41.17 25.85 2.95
C THR A 658 40.33 26.98 3.54
N HIS A 659 39.09 26.69 3.99
CA HIS A 659 38.25 27.66 4.71
C HIS A 659 38.96 28.34 5.89
N LEU A 660 39.87 27.65 6.58
CA LEU A 660 40.58 28.17 7.75
C LEU A 660 41.58 29.30 7.42
N GLY A 661 42.06 29.34 6.17
CA GLY A 661 42.94 30.38 5.66
C GLY A 661 42.20 31.45 4.85
N GLU A 662 41.18 31.04 4.09
CA GLU A 662 40.34 31.90 3.24
C GLU A 662 38.86 31.51 3.43
N PRO A 663 37.97 32.36 3.97
CA PRO A 663 36.60 31.98 4.28
C PRO A 663 35.75 31.59 3.05
N LEU A 664 35.58 30.29 2.85
CA LEU A 664 34.69 29.71 1.83
C LEU A 664 33.27 29.46 2.38
N GLN A 665 32.27 29.33 1.49
CA GLN A 665 30.92 28.83 1.83
C GLN A 665 30.39 27.91 0.73
N PRO A 666 29.51 26.93 1.04
CA PRO A 666 28.83 26.14 0.02
C PRO A 666 27.94 27.02 -0.85
N ALA A 667 28.05 26.90 -2.16
CA ALA A 667 27.26 27.66 -3.12
C ALA A 667 26.93 26.84 -4.38
N SER A 668 25.77 27.11 -4.98
CA SER A 668 25.41 26.60 -6.31
C SER A 668 25.92 27.57 -7.37
N VAL A 669 27.11 27.30 -7.93
CA VAL A 669 27.73 28.11 -8.99
C VAL A 669 27.93 27.27 -10.26
N PRO A 670 28.03 27.87 -11.46
CA PRO A 670 28.00 27.12 -12.73
C PRO A 670 29.03 26.01 -12.87
N ARG A 671 30.26 26.20 -12.36
CA ARG A 671 31.36 25.22 -12.42
C ARG A 671 32.03 24.94 -11.06
N GLY A 672 31.25 25.00 -9.98
CA GLY A 672 31.79 24.85 -8.64
C GLY A 672 30.73 24.61 -7.58
N ASN A 673 31.19 24.37 -6.37
CA ASN A 673 30.37 24.10 -5.18
C ASN A 673 30.61 25.10 -4.05
N LEU A 674 31.39 26.14 -4.30
CA LEU A 674 31.89 27.05 -3.27
C LEU A 674 31.91 28.49 -3.78
N SER A 675 31.69 29.42 -2.87
CA SER A 675 31.95 30.84 -3.08
C SER A 675 32.82 31.40 -1.96
N PHE A 676 33.52 32.49 -2.25
CA PHE A 676 34.32 33.27 -1.30
C PHE A 676 34.37 34.73 -1.77
N ASP A 677 34.69 35.66 -0.88
CA ASP A 677 34.52 37.09 -1.13
C ASP A 677 33.10 37.43 -1.67
N GLU A 678 32.89 38.63 -2.21
CA GLU A 678 31.57 39.00 -2.78
C GLU A 678 31.27 38.30 -4.12
N ASN A 679 32.30 37.96 -4.91
CA ASN A 679 32.16 37.46 -6.29
C ASN A 679 33.07 36.28 -6.65
N GLY A 680 33.81 35.72 -5.69
CA GLY A 680 34.76 34.63 -5.96
C GLY A 680 34.06 33.27 -6.00
N HIS A 681 34.36 32.47 -7.02
CA HIS A 681 33.84 31.11 -7.17
C HIS A 681 34.96 30.07 -7.02
N ALA A 682 34.65 28.94 -6.38
CA ALA A 682 35.62 27.87 -6.18
C ALA A 682 35.03 26.49 -6.50
N LEU A 683 35.91 25.60 -6.98
CA LEU A 683 35.61 24.19 -7.21
C LEU A 683 36.44 23.33 -6.27
N GLY A 684 35.76 22.61 -5.38
CA GLY A 684 36.34 21.59 -4.54
C GLY A 684 35.90 20.20 -4.98
N SER A 685 36.84 19.34 -5.37
CA SER A 685 36.50 18.01 -5.91
C SER A 685 37.50 16.91 -5.54
N SER A 686 36.95 15.70 -5.48
CA SER A 686 37.68 14.43 -5.35
C SER A 686 37.85 13.70 -6.68
N ALA A 687 37.37 14.27 -7.78
CA ALA A 687 37.49 13.66 -9.10
C ALA A 687 38.97 13.51 -9.51
N ASP A 688 39.28 12.43 -10.21
CA ASP A 688 40.58 12.18 -10.85
C ASP A 688 40.48 12.20 -12.39
N LYS A 689 39.27 12.33 -12.92
CA LYS A 689 38.92 12.41 -14.35
C LYS A 689 37.73 13.34 -14.56
N LEU A 690 37.55 13.76 -15.81
CA LEU A 690 36.35 14.44 -16.26
C LEU A 690 35.18 13.46 -16.39
N ASP A 691 33.95 13.99 -16.40
CA ASP A 691 32.70 13.23 -16.45
C ASP A 691 32.49 12.39 -17.73
N ASP A 692 33.28 12.66 -18.77
CA ASP A 692 33.35 11.91 -20.04
C ASP A 692 34.48 10.87 -20.06
N GLY A 693 35.28 10.79 -18.99
CA GLY A 693 36.42 9.89 -18.85
C GLY A 693 37.77 10.47 -19.23
N GLY A 694 37.82 11.72 -19.73
CA GLY A 694 39.04 12.45 -20.04
C GLY A 694 39.91 12.72 -18.80
N LEU A 695 41.20 12.98 -19.00
CA LEU A 695 42.10 13.30 -17.89
C LEU A 695 41.92 14.75 -17.44
N LEU A 696 41.95 15.00 -16.13
CA LEU A 696 41.89 16.38 -15.62
C LEU A 696 43.06 17.25 -16.09
N THR A 697 44.20 16.64 -16.42
CA THR A 697 45.39 17.34 -16.93
C THR A 697 45.19 17.91 -18.35
N GLU A 698 44.16 17.48 -19.07
CA GLU A 698 43.75 18.10 -20.34
C GLU A 698 43.17 19.50 -20.12
N TRP A 699 42.66 19.78 -18.91
CA TRP A 699 42.21 21.12 -18.53
C TRP A 699 43.36 21.95 -17.95
N ASN A 700 44.12 22.59 -18.85
CA ASN A 700 45.31 23.39 -18.51
C ASN A 700 45.13 24.92 -18.61
N LEU A 701 43.99 25.40 -19.13
CA LEU A 701 43.67 26.82 -19.24
C LEU A 701 42.67 27.26 -18.15
N PRO A 702 42.72 28.50 -17.65
CA PRO A 702 41.75 29.02 -16.68
C PRO A 702 40.29 28.89 -17.14
N GLU A 703 40.04 29.14 -18.44
CA GLU A 703 38.70 29.09 -19.06
C GLU A 703 38.05 27.69 -19.02
N HIS A 704 38.86 26.64 -18.94
CA HIS A 704 38.35 25.27 -18.82
C HIS A 704 37.68 25.05 -17.47
N TRP A 705 38.21 25.67 -16.42
CA TRP A 705 37.71 25.53 -15.06
C TRP A 705 36.63 26.56 -14.73
N ASP A 706 36.78 27.80 -15.21
CA ASP A 706 35.88 28.94 -14.96
C ASP A 706 35.55 29.16 -13.46
N VAL A 707 36.59 29.05 -12.63
CA VAL A 707 36.53 29.36 -11.19
C VAL A 707 37.79 30.09 -10.77
N ASP A 708 37.71 30.81 -9.66
CA ASP A 708 38.79 31.62 -9.09
C ASP A 708 39.69 30.82 -8.15
N ALA A 709 39.19 29.70 -7.60
CA ALA A 709 40.00 28.75 -6.83
C ALA A 709 39.68 27.28 -7.15
N LEU A 710 40.73 26.46 -7.18
CA LEU A 710 40.68 25.01 -7.39
C LEU A 710 41.20 24.28 -6.16
N ILE A 711 40.38 23.40 -5.61
CA ILE A 711 40.71 22.56 -4.46
C ILE A 711 40.59 21.09 -4.86
N LEU A 712 41.72 20.45 -5.15
CA LEU A 712 41.77 19.11 -5.77
C LEU A 712 42.50 18.09 -4.88
N SER A 713 41.76 17.14 -4.32
CA SER A 713 42.36 16.15 -3.41
C SER A 713 42.99 14.93 -4.11
N ARG A 714 42.71 14.73 -5.39
CA ARG A 714 43.15 13.55 -6.15
C ARG A 714 44.04 13.84 -7.34
N SER A 715 44.17 15.10 -7.72
CA SER A 715 45.07 15.51 -8.81
C SER A 715 46.17 16.42 -8.29
N SER A 716 47.37 15.86 -8.14
CA SER A 716 48.60 16.64 -7.92
C SER A 716 49.22 17.12 -9.25
N GLU A 717 48.76 16.58 -10.38
CA GLU A 717 49.35 16.78 -11.71
C GLU A 717 48.67 17.89 -12.51
N VAL A 718 47.46 18.32 -12.12
CA VAL A 718 46.78 19.46 -12.76
C VAL A 718 47.66 20.69 -12.62
N SER A 719 48.09 21.21 -13.77
CA SER A 719 48.86 22.43 -13.90
C SER A 719 48.08 23.39 -14.78
N VAL A 720 47.50 24.41 -14.17
CA VAL A 720 46.90 25.52 -14.92
C VAL A 720 48.02 26.49 -15.26
N THR A 721 48.33 26.58 -16.54
CA THR A 721 49.29 27.57 -17.05
C THR A 721 48.60 28.92 -17.09
N GLY A 722 49.30 29.97 -16.66
CA GLY A 722 48.85 31.34 -16.92
C GLY A 722 48.87 31.60 -18.44
N PRO A 723 48.20 32.65 -18.92
CA PRO A 723 48.35 33.07 -20.31
C PRO A 723 49.78 33.62 -20.49
N ASP A 724 50.72 32.76 -20.87
CA ASP A 724 51.99 33.18 -21.43
C ASP A 724 51.71 33.56 -22.91
N ASP A 725 51.59 34.86 -23.17
CA ASP A 725 51.64 35.48 -24.51
C ASP A 725 50.68 34.93 -25.60
N THR A 726 49.41 35.33 -25.58
CA THR A 726 48.62 35.37 -26.83
C THR A 726 47.71 36.59 -26.92
N ILE A 727 48.15 37.55 -27.75
CA ILE A 727 47.26 38.43 -28.51
C ILE A 727 46.53 37.52 -29.51
N LEU A 728 45.27 37.18 -29.23
CA LEU A 728 44.38 36.69 -30.28
C LEU A 728 43.79 37.91 -30.98
N ASN A 729 44.48 38.35 -32.02
CA ASN A 729 43.83 39.11 -33.07
C ASN A 729 42.76 38.22 -33.70
N GLY A 730 41.50 38.55 -33.43
CA GLY A 730 40.37 38.39 -34.34
C GLY A 730 39.79 36.98 -34.50
N GLY A 731 38.59 36.78 -33.96
CA GLY A 731 37.69 35.72 -34.42
C GLY A 731 36.55 35.44 -33.44
N ASP A 732 35.46 36.19 -33.58
CA ASP A 732 34.25 36.18 -32.74
C ASP A 732 33.21 35.15 -33.27
N PRO A 733 32.15 34.77 -32.51
CA PRO A 733 31.01 35.66 -32.42
C PRO A 733 30.36 35.74 -31.02
N GLY A 734 30.46 36.94 -30.44
CA GLY A 734 29.84 37.39 -29.20
C GLY A 734 29.97 38.92 -29.00
N THR A 735 30.07 39.71 -30.07
CA THR A 735 29.85 41.16 -30.21
C THR A 735 29.99 42.02 -28.95
N GLY A 736 31.23 42.22 -28.49
CA GLY A 736 31.60 43.22 -27.49
C GLY A 736 33.10 43.18 -27.22
N LEU A 737 33.74 44.32 -26.95
CA LEU A 737 35.19 44.45 -26.66
C LEU A 737 35.59 43.89 -25.27
N ASP A 738 34.75 43.05 -24.67
CA ASP A 738 34.69 42.80 -23.23
C ASP A 738 34.73 41.29 -22.90
N ILE A 739 35.56 40.49 -23.58
CA ILE A 739 35.77 39.09 -23.15
C ILE A 739 36.58 39.11 -21.85
N ALA A 740 35.93 38.84 -20.72
CA ALA A 740 36.56 38.68 -19.42
C ALA A 740 37.55 37.50 -19.49
N ARG A 741 38.86 37.79 -19.46
CA ARG A 741 39.92 36.78 -19.34
C ARG A 741 39.99 36.31 -17.88
N ARG A 742 39.99 34.99 -17.65
CA ARG A 742 40.23 34.42 -16.31
C ARG A 742 41.73 34.31 -16.04
N THR A 743 42.16 34.77 -14.86
CA THR A 743 43.53 34.56 -14.40
C THR A 743 43.71 33.15 -13.85
N LYS A 744 44.96 32.69 -13.74
CA LYS A 744 45.26 31.39 -13.13
C LYS A 744 44.68 31.34 -11.69
N PRO A 745 43.78 30.39 -11.37
CA PRO A 745 43.10 30.32 -10.07
C PRO A 745 44.09 30.09 -8.92
N ALA A 746 43.64 30.34 -7.69
CA ALA A 746 44.31 29.83 -6.49
C ALA A 746 44.23 28.29 -6.48
N ILE A 747 45.35 27.58 -6.31
CA ILE A 747 45.36 26.11 -6.38
C ILE A 747 45.80 25.49 -5.05
N VAL A 748 44.84 24.87 -4.36
CA VAL A 748 45.10 23.99 -3.22
C VAL A 748 44.94 22.54 -3.67
N ARG A 749 45.99 21.74 -3.58
CA ARG A 749 45.95 20.36 -4.11
C ARG A 749 46.71 19.38 -3.24
N ASN A 750 46.48 18.10 -3.47
CA ASN A 750 47.09 17.04 -2.68
C ASN A 750 48.55 16.73 -3.10
N ASP A 751 49.45 17.70 -2.95
CA ASP A 751 50.88 17.56 -3.24
C ASP A 751 51.76 17.72 -1.98
N GLY A 752 53.09 17.59 -2.14
CA GLY A 752 54.05 17.59 -1.03
C GLY A 752 53.99 18.82 -0.13
N PRO A 753 54.02 20.06 -0.69
CA PRO A 753 53.88 21.29 0.09
C PRO A 753 52.60 21.34 0.94
N TRP A 754 51.43 21.12 0.35
CA TRP A 754 50.16 21.18 1.07
C TRP A 754 50.05 20.08 2.15
N ARG A 755 50.48 18.85 1.86
CA ARG A 755 50.54 17.76 2.87
C ARG A 755 51.45 18.10 4.04
N THR A 756 52.59 18.75 3.77
CA THR A 756 53.53 19.17 4.81
C THR A 756 52.88 20.22 5.71
N ALA A 757 52.16 21.18 5.12
CA ALA A 757 51.43 22.19 5.86
C ALA A 757 50.33 21.57 6.75
N LEU A 758 49.50 20.65 6.21
CA LEU A 758 48.46 19.93 6.98
C LEU A 758 49.03 19.17 8.18
N LYS A 759 50.22 18.60 8.04
CA LYS A 759 50.91 17.83 9.08
C LYS A 759 51.55 18.72 10.16
N THR A 760 51.92 19.95 9.81
CA THR A 760 52.73 20.84 10.67
C THR A 760 51.89 21.50 11.76
N GLY A 761 50.65 21.90 11.45
CA GLY A 761 49.75 22.54 12.40
C GLY A 761 48.99 23.72 11.81
N LEU A 762 48.00 24.21 12.55
CA LEU A 762 47.06 25.23 12.08
C LEU A 762 47.72 26.55 11.63
N PRO A 763 48.73 27.11 12.32
CA PRO A 763 49.36 28.35 11.88
C PRO A 763 50.07 28.22 10.52
N ALA A 764 50.79 27.13 10.31
CA ALA A 764 51.50 26.87 9.06
C ALA A 764 50.53 26.67 7.89
N TRP A 765 49.43 25.94 8.13
CA TRP A 765 48.37 25.75 7.15
C TRP A 765 47.69 27.08 6.76
N LYS A 766 47.27 27.88 7.74
CA LYS A 766 46.63 29.18 7.49
C LYS A 766 47.55 30.13 6.70
N ALA A 767 48.84 30.14 7.00
CA ALA A 767 49.81 30.96 6.29
C ALA A 767 49.91 30.55 4.81
N ALA A 768 50.05 29.24 4.54
CA ALA A 768 50.17 28.72 3.17
C ALA A 768 48.92 29.03 2.32
N VAL A 769 47.71 28.86 2.88
CA VAL A 769 46.47 29.17 2.16
C VAL A 769 46.38 30.67 1.85
N LYS A 770 46.65 31.54 2.84
CA LYS A 770 46.60 32.99 2.64
C LYS A 770 47.59 33.47 1.58
N GLU A 771 48.79 32.91 1.58
CA GLU A 771 49.82 33.24 0.59
C GLU A 771 49.36 32.88 -0.84
N GLU A 772 48.77 31.70 -1.04
CA GLU A 772 48.25 31.28 -2.36
C GLU A 772 47.11 32.19 -2.85
N PHE A 773 46.14 32.51 -1.99
CA PHE A 773 45.03 33.39 -2.35
C PHE A 773 45.47 34.85 -2.53
N GLN A 774 46.44 35.33 -1.76
CA GLN A 774 47.04 36.65 -1.98
C GLN A 774 47.77 36.70 -3.34
N ALA A 775 48.57 35.67 -3.66
CA ALA A 775 49.24 35.59 -4.94
C ALA A 775 48.24 35.52 -6.11
N TRP A 776 47.08 34.90 -5.93
CA TRP A 776 46.00 34.95 -6.92
C TRP A 776 45.41 36.36 -7.09
N ARG A 777 45.07 37.06 -5.99
CA ARG A 777 44.58 38.45 -6.03
C ARG A 777 45.57 39.38 -6.75
N GLU A 778 46.86 39.24 -6.46
CA GLU A 778 47.93 39.98 -7.15
C GLU A 778 47.97 39.67 -8.66
N ARG A 779 47.78 38.41 -9.07
CA ARG A 779 47.66 38.05 -10.51
C ARG A 779 46.43 38.72 -11.14
N GLN A 780 45.30 38.70 -10.46
CA GLN A 780 44.05 39.32 -10.92
C GLN A 780 44.18 40.84 -11.08
N ASP A 781 44.75 41.51 -10.08
CA ASP A 781 44.99 42.96 -10.15
C ASP A 781 45.98 43.32 -11.27
N ASN A 782 47.07 42.56 -11.43
CA ASN A 782 48.03 42.77 -12.50
C ASN A 782 47.41 42.60 -13.90
N ASP A 783 46.57 41.58 -14.10
CA ASP A 783 45.89 41.37 -15.38
C ASP A 783 44.78 42.41 -15.62
N ARG A 784 44.07 42.86 -14.57
CA ARG A 784 43.12 43.99 -14.67
C ARG A 784 43.85 45.26 -15.09
N ASP A 785 44.96 45.58 -14.44
CA ASP A 785 45.75 46.78 -14.74
C ASP A 785 46.29 46.72 -16.18
N ARG A 786 46.76 45.56 -16.64
CA ARG A 786 47.18 45.33 -18.04
C ARG A 786 46.07 45.54 -19.08
N VAL A 787 44.81 45.29 -18.74
CA VAL A 787 43.66 45.47 -19.65
C VAL A 787 43.18 46.94 -19.64
N LEU A 788 43.36 47.64 -18.52
CA LEU A 788 42.96 49.04 -18.35
C LEU A 788 44.00 50.06 -18.86
N THR A 789 45.26 49.66 -19.00
CA THR A 789 46.35 50.42 -19.65
C THR A 789 46.50 50.07 -21.12
#